data_AF-A0A933JMH7-F1
#
_entry.id   AF-A0A933JMH7-F1
#
_cell.length_a   1.000
_cell.length_b   1.000
_cell.length_c   1.000
_cell.angle_alpha   90.00
_cell.angle_beta   90.00
_cell.angle_gamma   90.00
#
_symmetry.space_group_name_H-M   'P 1'
#
loop_
_entity.id
_entity.type
_entity.pdbx_description
1 polymer ?
#
loop_
_entity_poly.entity_id
_entity_poly.type
_entity_poly.pdbx_seq_one_letter_code
_entity_poly.pdbx_strand_id
1 'polypeptide(L)'
;MRRIFLFALWFGCGGEEYPHGEIAEGIMGPLGDPVPYASAEQRVTFARGRDTARRRFDLKDGLGPAFNVTFCGACHERPVLGGSAGMYRTFFLTGFRTPDGAFFQGTSAGMSGGVLRMYDYSPSEPARPPIPEATTIFAQRNPIPTFGTGLIAEISEEEILSRADPDDADGDGVSGRANFERGFVGRFGRKAQTASVEGFIRGPLFNHAGITTLALTDEQRARLPVDSSSHQVSDSAPSASGLRPAQAAVLDLELTDDDSAPDPELPREDLFDLVSFTMLLAVGEVERLGDTTERGAELFDEVGCPACHTPRLMGPRGPIPIYSDLLIHDMGPELADGLDQGVATAAEFRTQPLWSIGAVGPYLHDGRADSLELAIRLHGGEAARSRDELLAQGPEAMGDVVELLLSLGGRDQTSQGLLPPGSPVPPVGEYGGPASPLGEAELSRFVAGRDLFDRDFGLSRGLGAPRFNGDSCRACHFDPVVGGSGPRDVNVMRHGIVNATGEFVYPAVGSILHKETRLRNQGVSPQQQATVFEARQTPHLFGLGLIDQIPDSVILVRADPNDSLSPEGISGRPAWTDDGRLGRFGWKAQVPSVDEFVRDATGAELGMTVERQEGLTFGLLQDDDGVPDPELSKADAEVLAFFLKNLGPPPRVAQGEVERSGQAVFERIGCAECHVPALASPAGEVGLYSDLLLHEILAPSAMGIEDGSADVREFRTAPLWGLAKTNPYWHDGRADTIAEAIELHEGEGTAARSLFRRLSAVDRSDLMAFLESL
;
A
#
# COMPACT_ATOMS: atom_id res chain seq x y z
N MET A 1 -5.63 -26.56 29.92
CA MET A 1 -4.24 -26.95 30.24
C MET A 1 -3.32 -25.89 29.65
N ARG A 2 -2.65 -25.11 30.50
CA ARG A 2 -1.76 -24.01 30.09
C ARG A 2 -0.48 -24.58 29.48
N ARG A 3 -0.18 -24.28 28.22
CA ARG A 3 1.15 -24.50 27.63
C ARG A 3 2.02 -23.28 27.97
N ILE A 4 2.96 -23.49 28.88
CA ILE A 4 4.02 -22.55 29.22
C ILE A 4 5.07 -22.66 28.10
N PHE A 5 5.27 -21.60 27.33
CA PHE A 5 6.44 -21.45 26.49
C PHE A 5 7.65 -21.27 27.40
N LEU A 6 8.51 -22.28 27.49
CA LEU A 6 9.83 -22.12 28.09
C LEU A 6 10.69 -21.30 27.12
N PHE A 7 11.03 -20.08 27.50
CA PHE A 7 12.22 -19.40 27.00
C PHE A 7 13.43 -20.24 27.39
N ALA A 8 14.05 -20.90 26.41
CA ALA A 8 15.36 -21.50 26.60
C ALA A 8 16.39 -20.35 26.68
N LEU A 9 16.91 -20.13 27.89
CA LEU A 9 18.13 -19.36 28.09
C LEU A 9 19.29 -20.08 27.38
N TRP A 10 19.65 -19.60 26.19
CA TRP A 10 20.90 -19.95 25.54
C TRP A 10 22.02 -19.11 26.17
N PHE A 11 22.73 -19.71 27.13
CA PHE A 11 24.03 -19.22 27.57
C PHE A 11 25.09 -20.27 27.22
N GLY A 12 25.91 -19.94 26.23
CA GLY A 12 27.31 -20.35 26.06
C GLY A 12 27.58 -21.81 25.66
N CYS A 13 28.01 -21.99 24.41
CA CYS A 13 29.25 -22.70 24.05
C CYS A 13 29.49 -22.68 22.52
N GLY A 14 30.57 -22.03 22.07
CA GLY A 14 31.09 -22.09 20.70
C GLY A 14 30.78 -20.83 19.87
N GLY A 15 31.80 -20.05 19.52
CA GLY A 15 31.67 -19.04 18.48
C GLY A 15 31.42 -19.75 17.16
N GLU A 16 30.23 -19.61 16.62
CA GLU A 16 29.84 -20.21 15.35
C GLU A 16 30.06 -19.15 14.27
N GLU A 17 30.96 -19.46 13.33
CA GLU A 17 31.49 -18.51 12.36
C GLU A 17 30.39 -18.05 11.41
N TYR A 18 30.04 -16.77 11.53
CA TYR A 18 29.43 -16.02 10.45
C TYR A 18 30.41 -15.99 9.25
N PRO A 19 29.96 -16.09 7.98
CA PRO A 19 30.85 -16.37 6.85
C PRO A 19 31.95 -15.33 6.68
N HIS A 20 31.69 -14.10 7.12
CA HIS A 20 32.65 -12.99 7.06
C HIS A 20 33.07 -12.52 8.47
N GLY A 21 33.14 -13.41 9.46
CA GLY A 21 33.70 -13.16 10.80
C GLY A 21 32.73 -12.57 11.83
N GLU A 22 33.22 -12.29 13.04
CA GLU A 22 32.39 -11.88 14.19
C GLU A 22 31.46 -10.68 13.90
N ILE A 23 30.26 -10.73 14.49
CA ILE A 23 29.23 -9.69 14.46
C ILE A 23 29.10 -9.06 15.85
N ALA A 24 28.83 -7.76 15.92
CA ALA A 24 28.56 -7.09 17.19
C ALA A 24 27.38 -7.72 17.94
N GLU A 25 27.57 -8.01 19.23
CA GLU A 25 26.54 -8.63 20.06
C GLU A 25 25.31 -7.72 20.24
N GLY A 26 24.12 -8.32 20.24
CA GLY A 26 22.87 -7.65 20.61
C GLY A 26 22.32 -6.67 19.58
N ILE A 27 22.81 -6.68 18.33
CA ILE A 27 22.31 -5.80 17.25
C ILE A 27 21.15 -6.41 16.44
N MET A 28 20.88 -7.72 16.61
CA MET A 28 19.88 -8.48 15.85
C MET A 28 18.72 -8.95 16.72
N GLY A 29 17.54 -9.13 16.12
CA GLY A 29 16.36 -9.68 16.76
C GLY A 29 15.22 -9.88 15.76
N PRO A 30 14.03 -10.28 16.22
CA PRO A 30 12.87 -10.41 15.35
C PRO A 30 12.57 -9.11 14.59
N LEU A 31 12.24 -9.19 13.31
CA LEU A 31 11.82 -8.02 12.53
C LEU A 31 10.58 -7.41 13.16
N GLY A 32 10.53 -6.07 13.20
CA GLY A 32 9.44 -5.28 13.81
C GLY A 32 9.55 -5.09 15.32
N ASP A 33 10.47 -5.80 15.97
CA ASP A 33 10.80 -5.58 17.38
C ASP A 33 11.94 -4.55 17.53
N PRO A 34 12.07 -3.92 18.71
CA PRO A 34 13.19 -3.03 18.99
C PRO A 34 14.49 -3.83 19.18
N VAL A 35 15.62 -3.25 18.75
CA VAL A 35 16.97 -3.77 18.97
C VAL A 35 17.18 -4.24 20.41
N PRO A 36 17.87 -5.38 20.64
CA PRO A 36 18.07 -5.92 21.99
C PRO A 36 18.74 -4.96 22.97
N TYR A 37 19.68 -4.12 22.49
CA TYR A 37 20.35 -3.14 23.34
C TYR A 37 19.49 -1.93 23.74
N ALA A 38 18.24 -1.82 23.24
CA ALA A 38 17.35 -0.71 23.58
C ALA A 38 17.10 -0.64 25.09
N SER A 39 17.31 0.54 25.67
CA SER A 39 17.03 0.81 27.08
C SER A 39 15.54 0.70 27.40
N ALA A 40 15.19 0.59 28.69
CA ALA A 40 13.79 0.55 29.10
C ALA A 40 13.01 1.78 28.63
N GLU A 41 13.62 2.96 28.69
CA GLU A 41 13.04 4.22 28.22
C GLU A 41 12.85 4.22 26.69
N GLN A 42 13.88 3.79 25.95
CA GLN A 42 13.82 3.66 24.50
C GLN A 42 12.72 2.69 24.04
N ARG A 43 12.45 1.61 24.78
CA ARG A 43 11.35 0.68 24.47
C ARG A 43 9.97 1.31 24.64
N VAL A 44 9.80 2.22 25.61
CA VAL A 44 8.54 2.98 25.76
C VAL A 44 8.39 3.95 24.59
N THR A 45 9.45 4.67 24.22
CA THR A 45 9.48 5.56 23.05
C THR A 45 9.20 4.79 21.75
N PHE A 46 9.81 3.62 21.56
CA PHE A 46 9.55 2.74 20.44
C PHE A 46 8.08 2.35 20.33
N ALA A 47 7.43 2.01 21.45
CA ALA A 47 6.02 1.64 21.47
C ALA A 47 5.12 2.81 21.02
N ARG A 48 5.38 4.04 21.50
CA ARG A 48 4.65 5.23 21.06
C ARG A 48 4.88 5.54 19.58
N GLY A 49 6.12 5.46 19.11
CA GLY A 49 6.45 5.69 17.71
C GLY A 49 5.85 4.65 16.77
N ARG A 50 5.74 3.40 17.23
CA ARG A 50 5.01 2.34 16.53
C ARG A 50 3.52 2.65 16.39
N ASP A 51 2.90 3.21 17.43
CA ASP A 51 1.51 3.63 17.38
C ASP A 51 1.33 4.81 16.42
N THR A 52 2.26 5.79 16.41
CA THR A 52 2.30 6.87 15.42
C THR A 52 2.42 6.33 13.99
N ALA A 53 3.32 5.38 13.74
CA ALA A 53 3.50 4.78 12.42
C ALA A 53 2.27 4.00 11.91
N ARG A 54 1.41 3.52 12.81
CA ARG A 54 0.14 2.83 12.51
C ARG A 54 -1.06 3.77 12.39
N ARG A 55 -0.95 5.00 12.89
CA ARG A 55 -2.05 5.97 12.86
C ARG A 55 -2.35 6.34 11.42
N ARG A 56 -3.60 6.12 11.02
CA ARG A 56 -4.18 6.68 9.78
C ARG A 56 -4.54 8.14 10.01
N PHE A 57 -4.14 8.99 9.06
CA PHE A 57 -4.60 10.36 8.97
C PHE A 57 -5.86 10.40 8.11
N ASP A 58 -6.93 10.99 8.63
CA ASP A 58 -8.12 11.33 7.85
C ASP A 58 -8.01 12.79 7.36
N LEU A 59 -8.97 13.24 6.54
CA LEU A 59 -8.97 14.62 6.01
C LEU A 59 -9.02 15.67 7.15
N LYS A 60 -9.74 15.38 8.23
CA LYS A 60 -9.79 16.23 9.44
C LYS A 60 -8.47 16.28 10.21
N ASP A 61 -7.59 15.28 10.03
CA ASP A 61 -6.29 15.19 10.67
C ASP A 61 -5.18 15.86 9.84
N GLY A 62 -5.49 16.45 8.67
CA GLY A 62 -4.49 17.05 7.77
C GLY A 62 -4.07 16.19 6.59
N LEU A 63 -4.77 15.09 6.31
CA LEU A 63 -4.42 14.28 5.15
C LEU A 63 -4.66 15.08 3.86
N GLY A 64 -3.58 15.46 3.18
CA GLY A 64 -3.65 16.04 1.84
C GLY A 64 -3.09 17.47 1.77
N PRO A 65 -3.71 18.38 0.97
CA PRO A 65 -4.90 18.15 0.15
C PRO A 65 -4.70 17.11 -0.97
N ALA A 66 -3.44 16.86 -1.36
CA ALA A 66 -3.05 15.80 -2.30
C ALA A 66 -2.15 14.77 -1.63
N PHE A 67 -2.37 13.47 -1.86
CA PHE A 67 -1.63 12.38 -1.19
C PHE A 67 -1.53 11.09 -2.02
N ASN A 68 -0.71 10.17 -1.53
CA ASN A 68 -0.45 8.82 -2.06
C ASN A 68 -0.72 7.72 -1.03
N VAL A 69 -0.61 8.03 0.26
CA VAL A 69 -0.87 7.12 1.38
C VAL A 69 -1.49 7.84 2.56
N THR A 70 -2.20 7.10 3.42
CA THR A 70 -2.84 7.66 4.63
C THR A 70 -2.06 7.42 5.93
N PHE A 71 -0.96 6.67 5.90
CA PHE A 71 -0.12 6.35 7.07
C PHE A 71 1.21 5.73 6.65
N CYS A 72 2.20 5.71 7.56
CA CYS A 72 3.53 5.14 7.29
C CYS A 72 3.47 3.63 7.01
N GLY A 73 2.65 2.89 7.78
CA GLY A 73 2.51 1.45 7.64
C GLY A 73 2.08 1.00 6.25
N ALA A 74 1.35 1.82 5.49
CA ALA A 74 0.93 1.50 4.12
C ALA A 74 2.11 1.12 3.19
N CYS A 75 3.24 1.82 3.32
CA CYS A 75 4.43 1.59 2.51
C CYS A 75 5.48 0.71 3.21
N HIS A 76 5.33 0.46 4.51
CA HIS A 76 6.33 -0.22 5.32
C HIS A 76 5.73 -1.39 6.09
N GLU A 77 4.86 -2.17 5.45
CA GLU A 77 4.03 -3.22 6.06
C GLU A 77 4.62 -4.62 6.02
N ARG A 78 5.56 -4.91 5.10
CA ARG A 78 6.00 -6.27 4.77
C ARG A 78 7.46 -6.53 5.19
N PRO A 79 7.76 -7.59 5.95
CA PRO A 79 6.83 -8.62 6.47
C PRO A 79 6.04 -8.15 7.70
N VAL A 80 6.51 -7.07 8.32
CA VAL A 80 5.91 -6.39 9.46
C VAL A 80 6.22 -4.89 9.34
N LEU A 81 5.62 -4.09 10.23
CA LEU A 81 5.86 -2.65 10.27
C LEU A 81 7.35 -2.30 10.36
N GLY A 82 7.83 -1.47 9.43
CA GLY A 82 9.25 -1.14 9.24
C GLY A 82 9.88 -1.83 8.03
N GLY A 83 9.15 -2.68 7.33
CA GLY A 83 9.65 -3.39 6.15
C GLY A 83 9.43 -2.66 4.82
N SER A 84 9.40 -3.43 3.72
CA SER A 84 9.02 -2.97 2.38
C SER A 84 7.50 -2.98 2.21
N ALA A 85 7.03 -2.86 0.96
CA ALA A 85 5.65 -3.14 0.60
C ALA A 85 5.57 -3.77 -0.79
N GLY A 86 4.38 -4.32 -1.11
CA GLY A 86 4.05 -4.80 -2.45
C GLY A 86 4.15 -3.72 -3.53
N MET A 87 4.11 -4.13 -4.79
CA MET A 87 4.17 -3.24 -5.95
C MET A 87 3.04 -2.23 -6.00
N TYR A 88 1.88 -2.51 -5.40
CA TYR A 88 0.76 -1.55 -5.33
C TYR A 88 1.07 -0.27 -4.50
N ARG A 89 2.19 -0.28 -3.79
CA ARG A 89 2.74 0.84 -3.00
C ARG A 89 3.98 1.47 -3.65
N THR A 90 4.36 1.03 -4.84
CA THR A 90 5.27 1.77 -5.70
C THR A 90 4.70 3.17 -5.93
N PHE A 91 5.59 4.13 -6.14
CA PHE A 91 5.21 5.51 -6.43
C PHE A 91 6.08 6.08 -7.52
N PHE A 92 5.58 7.14 -8.15
CA PHE A 92 6.29 7.82 -9.22
C PHE A 92 6.97 9.09 -8.73
N LEU A 93 8.22 9.23 -9.11
CA LEU A 93 8.94 10.49 -9.12
C LEU A 93 9.01 11.01 -10.56
N THR A 94 8.84 12.30 -10.73
CA THR A 94 8.73 12.95 -12.04
C THR A 94 9.77 14.05 -12.19
N GLY A 95 10.10 14.37 -13.43
CA GLY A 95 10.98 15.47 -13.78
C GLY A 95 11.08 15.69 -15.27
N PHE A 96 11.95 16.63 -15.65
CA PHE A 96 12.24 16.93 -17.04
C PHE A 96 13.68 17.37 -17.23
N ARG A 97 14.19 17.24 -18.45
CA ARG A 97 15.48 17.82 -18.84
C ARG A 97 15.26 18.94 -19.85
N THR A 98 16.00 20.03 -19.66
CA THR A 98 16.08 21.10 -20.65
C THR A 98 16.94 20.65 -21.85
N PRO A 99 16.85 21.33 -23.01
CA PRO A 99 17.61 20.96 -24.21
C PRO A 99 19.14 20.98 -24.03
N ASP A 100 19.66 21.73 -23.06
CA ASP A 100 21.08 21.75 -22.65
C ASP A 100 21.46 20.65 -21.64
N GLY A 101 20.52 19.78 -21.29
CA GLY A 101 20.74 18.58 -20.48
C GLY A 101 20.49 18.75 -18.98
N ALA A 102 20.20 19.96 -18.50
CA ALA A 102 19.96 20.20 -17.08
C ALA A 102 18.65 19.54 -16.62
N PHE A 103 18.72 18.79 -15.51
CA PHE A 103 17.57 18.13 -14.91
C PHE A 103 16.82 19.08 -13.96
N PHE A 104 15.50 19.02 -14.03
CA PHE A 104 14.58 19.70 -13.13
C PHE A 104 13.59 18.70 -12.57
N GLN A 105 13.42 18.74 -11.25
CA GLN A 105 12.44 17.93 -10.55
C GLN A 105 11.02 18.39 -10.89
N GLY A 106 10.13 17.42 -11.08
CA GLY A 106 8.74 17.66 -11.43
C GLY A 106 7.95 18.29 -10.29
N THR A 107 6.83 18.90 -10.66
CA THR A 107 5.84 19.40 -9.69
C THR A 107 4.54 18.63 -9.79
N SER A 108 3.90 18.37 -8.66
CA SER A 108 2.58 17.74 -8.58
C SER A 108 1.76 18.44 -7.51
N ALA A 109 0.52 18.85 -7.83
CA ALA A 109 -0.37 19.56 -6.91
C ALA A 109 0.33 20.73 -6.17
N GLY A 110 1.00 21.61 -6.93
CA GLY A 110 1.72 22.78 -6.39
C GLY A 110 3.04 22.48 -5.65
N MET A 111 3.37 21.21 -5.37
CA MET A 111 4.59 20.82 -4.67
C MET A 111 5.72 20.44 -5.62
N SER A 112 6.97 20.70 -5.22
CA SER A 112 8.19 20.50 -6.05
C SER A 112 9.04 19.30 -5.64
N GLY A 113 8.50 18.42 -4.79
CA GLY A 113 9.14 17.19 -4.31
C GLY A 113 9.26 16.06 -5.34
N GLY A 114 8.88 16.28 -6.61
CA GLY A 114 8.95 15.29 -7.69
C GLY A 114 7.97 14.13 -7.56
N VAL A 115 7.45 13.84 -6.36
CA VAL A 115 6.46 12.79 -6.14
C VAL A 115 5.17 13.16 -6.85
N LEU A 116 4.74 12.29 -7.77
CA LEU A 116 3.43 12.38 -8.39
C LEU A 116 2.37 11.99 -7.36
N ARG A 117 1.40 12.87 -7.12
CA ARG A 117 0.27 12.63 -6.23
C ARG A 117 -0.85 11.92 -6.98
N MET A 118 -1.40 10.88 -6.37
CA MET A 118 -2.39 9.99 -6.97
C MET A 118 -3.82 10.40 -6.65
N TYR A 119 -4.01 11.10 -5.52
CA TYR A 119 -5.30 11.53 -5.01
C TYR A 119 -5.25 13.01 -4.62
N ASP A 120 -6.35 13.71 -4.83
CA ASP A 120 -6.59 15.09 -4.38
C ASP A 120 -8.05 15.20 -3.92
N TYR A 121 -8.26 15.80 -2.76
CA TYR A 121 -9.60 16.02 -2.20
C TYR A 121 -9.92 17.52 -2.05
N SER A 122 -9.08 18.41 -2.60
CA SER A 122 -9.36 19.84 -2.67
C SER A 122 -10.49 20.14 -3.65
N PRO A 123 -11.28 21.20 -3.42
CA PRO A 123 -12.32 21.63 -4.37
C PRO A 123 -11.74 22.33 -5.61
N SER A 124 -10.45 22.68 -5.61
CA SER A 124 -9.79 23.48 -6.64
C SER A 124 -9.11 22.66 -7.73
N GLU A 125 -8.80 21.39 -7.47
CA GLU A 125 -8.08 20.51 -8.39
C GLU A 125 -8.90 19.25 -8.72
N PRO A 126 -8.65 18.59 -9.87
CA PRO A 126 -9.26 17.30 -10.16
C PRO A 126 -8.80 16.23 -9.16
N ALA A 127 -9.68 15.26 -8.85
CA ALA A 127 -9.39 14.20 -7.89
C ALA A 127 -8.12 13.38 -8.22
N ARG A 128 -7.70 13.37 -9.49
CA ARG A 128 -6.35 12.99 -9.92
C ARG A 128 -5.60 14.24 -10.37
N PRO A 129 -4.55 14.67 -9.65
CA PRO A 129 -3.72 15.79 -10.07
C PRO A 129 -3.19 15.62 -11.51
N PRO A 130 -3.24 16.68 -12.34
CA PRO A 130 -2.70 16.61 -13.68
C PRO A 130 -1.17 16.49 -13.66
N ILE A 131 -0.64 15.69 -14.58
CA ILE A 131 0.80 15.63 -14.82
C ILE A 131 1.20 16.80 -15.73
N PRO A 132 2.17 17.63 -15.35
CA PRO A 132 2.63 18.72 -16.21
C PRO A 132 3.09 18.21 -17.59
N GLU A 133 2.73 18.91 -18.66
CA GLU A 133 3.09 18.54 -20.05
C GLU A 133 4.61 18.50 -20.27
N ALA A 134 5.38 19.30 -19.51
CA ALA A 134 6.83 19.31 -19.58
C ALA A 134 7.48 18.04 -19.00
N THR A 135 6.75 17.23 -18.22
CA THR A 135 7.27 16.01 -17.61
C THR A 135 7.69 15.01 -18.68
N THR A 136 8.97 14.65 -18.67
CA THR A 136 9.59 13.71 -19.63
C THR A 136 10.27 12.52 -18.94
N ILE A 137 10.38 12.55 -17.61
CA ILE A 137 10.98 11.51 -16.78
C ILE A 137 9.93 10.99 -15.80
N PHE A 138 9.81 9.66 -15.74
CA PHE A 138 8.99 8.93 -14.78
C PHE A 138 9.82 7.81 -14.16
N ALA A 139 10.12 7.93 -12.88
CA ALA A 139 10.84 6.93 -12.11
C ALA A 139 9.87 6.22 -11.16
N GLN A 140 9.83 4.90 -11.20
CA GLN A 140 9.12 4.09 -10.21
C GLN A 140 10.06 3.76 -9.04
N ARG A 141 9.57 3.87 -7.80
CA ARG A 141 10.30 3.43 -6.61
C ARG A 141 9.41 2.61 -5.70
N ASN A 142 9.92 1.44 -5.30
CA ASN A 142 9.33 0.65 -4.24
C ASN A 142 9.84 1.14 -2.87
N PRO A 143 9.01 1.14 -1.81
CA PRO A 143 9.41 1.53 -0.46
C PRO A 143 10.65 0.78 0.06
N ILE A 144 11.48 1.49 0.85
CA ILE A 144 12.71 0.93 1.40
C ILE A 144 12.42 0.35 2.79
N PRO A 145 12.86 -0.87 3.13
CA PRO A 145 12.79 -1.37 4.50
C PRO A 145 13.68 -0.54 5.44
N THR A 146 13.20 -0.24 6.64
CA THR A 146 13.85 0.62 7.64
C THR A 146 14.49 -0.16 8.80
N PHE A 147 14.52 -1.49 8.73
CA PHE A 147 15.25 -2.33 9.69
C PHE A 147 16.74 -1.95 9.75
N GLY A 148 17.26 -1.76 10.96
CA GLY A 148 18.67 -1.39 11.16
C GLY A 148 19.03 0.06 10.82
N THR A 149 18.05 0.95 10.59
CA THR A 149 18.33 2.36 10.25
C THR A 149 19.20 3.06 11.32
N GLY A 150 19.02 2.74 12.60
CA GLY A 150 19.90 3.27 13.66
C GLY A 150 21.33 2.77 13.57
N LEU A 151 21.54 1.50 13.18
CA LEU A 151 22.89 0.97 12.96
C LEU A 151 23.58 1.70 11.81
N ILE A 152 22.86 2.01 10.73
CA ILE A 152 23.38 2.84 9.62
C ILE A 152 23.72 4.27 10.09
N ALA A 153 22.87 4.84 10.96
CA ALA A 153 23.09 6.17 11.52
C ALA A 153 24.34 6.25 12.40
N GLU A 154 24.73 5.15 13.07
CA GLU A 154 25.91 5.09 13.95
C GLU A 154 27.24 4.91 13.21
N ILE A 155 27.23 4.48 11.93
CA ILE A 155 28.46 4.30 11.14
C ILE A 155 29.14 5.66 10.91
N SER A 156 30.45 5.75 11.09
CA SER A 156 31.17 7.01 10.87
C SER A 156 31.26 7.35 9.37
N GLU A 157 31.33 8.64 9.05
CA GLU A 157 31.58 9.06 7.66
C GLU A 157 32.95 8.55 7.16
N GLU A 158 33.94 8.49 8.05
CA GLU A 158 35.27 7.94 7.76
C GLU A 158 35.20 6.47 7.33
N GLU A 159 34.38 5.64 7.99
CA GLU A 159 34.22 4.24 7.60
C GLU A 159 33.64 4.11 6.20
N ILE A 160 32.58 4.87 5.87
CA ILE A 160 31.97 4.87 4.53
C ILE A 160 32.97 5.36 3.49
N LEU A 161 33.63 6.49 3.74
CA LEU A 161 34.59 7.10 2.81
C LEU A 161 35.85 6.26 2.63
N SER A 162 36.22 5.41 3.60
CA SER A 162 37.35 4.49 3.47
C SER A 162 37.16 3.44 2.37
N ARG A 163 35.93 3.24 1.91
CA ARG A 163 35.54 2.31 0.85
C ARG A 163 35.38 2.97 -0.52
N ALA A 164 35.40 4.31 -0.58
CA ALA A 164 35.20 5.01 -1.83
C ALA A 164 36.42 4.82 -2.75
N ASP A 165 36.16 4.37 -3.98
CA ASP A 165 37.13 4.27 -5.06
C ASP A 165 36.58 4.91 -6.34
N PRO A 166 36.35 6.22 -6.37
CA PRO A 166 35.72 6.90 -7.51
C PRO A 166 36.54 6.84 -8.81
N ASP A 167 37.83 6.47 -8.73
CA ASP A 167 38.76 6.45 -9.85
C ASP A 167 39.12 5.01 -10.30
N ASP A 168 38.47 3.98 -9.73
CA ASP A 168 38.76 2.55 -10.00
C ASP A 168 40.27 2.26 -9.90
N ALA A 169 40.86 2.64 -8.77
CA ALA A 169 42.30 2.59 -8.55
C ALA A 169 42.84 1.16 -8.46
N ASP A 170 42.02 0.19 -8.04
CA ASP A 170 42.39 -1.22 -8.01
C ASP A 170 42.11 -1.99 -9.32
N GLY A 171 41.34 -1.38 -10.24
CA GLY A 171 41.07 -1.91 -11.58
C GLY A 171 40.11 -3.09 -11.59
N ASP A 172 39.27 -3.23 -10.57
CA ASP A 172 38.21 -4.24 -10.53
C ASP A 172 36.99 -3.88 -11.40
N GLY A 173 36.89 -2.60 -11.81
CA GLY A 173 35.83 -2.05 -12.65
C GLY A 173 34.67 -1.44 -11.87
N VAL A 174 34.79 -1.29 -10.55
CA VAL A 174 33.81 -0.70 -9.64
C VAL A 174 34.30 0.70 -9.24
N SER A 175 33.41 1.70 -9.23
CA SER A 175 33.77 3.10 -9.01
C SER A 175 32.95 3.74 -7.90
N GLY A 176 32.78 3.02 -6.79
CA GLY A 176 31.94 3.42 -5.66
C GLY A 176 32.32 4.78 -5.10
N ARG A 177 31.32 5.67 -4.92
CA ARG A 177 31.53 7.00 -4.36
C ARG A 177 30.41 7.43 -3.42
N ALA A 178 30.70 8.40 -2.55
CA ALA A 178 29.70 8.95 -1.64
C ALA A 178 28.83 10.02 -2.34
N ASN A 179 27.54 10.06 -1.98
CA ASN A 179 26.69 11.23 -2.21
C ASN A 179 26.71 12.12 -0.96
N PHE A 180 26.39 13.41 -1.13
CA PHE A 180 26.49 14.39 -0.06
C PHE A 180 25.22 15.22 0.08
N GLU A 181 24.77 15.41 1.32
CA GLU A 181 23.75 16.37 1.67
C GLU A 181 24.39 17.46 2.52
N ARG A 182 24.55 18.66 1.94
CA ARG A 182 25.06 19.85 2.64
C ARG A 182 26.42 19.64 3.34
N GLY A 183 27.29 18.83 2.73
CA GLY A 183 28.63 18.54 3.22
C GLY A 183 28.75 17.30 4.10
N PHE A 184 27.63 16.67 4.48
CA PHE A 184 27.62 15.39 5.18
C PHE A 184 27.45 14.23 4.20
N VAL A 185 28.03 13.07 4.54
CA VAL A 185 27.86 11.85 3.76
C VAL A 185 26.41 11.39 3.85
N GLY A 186 25.72 11.41 2.71
CA GLY A 186 24.38 10.90 2.59
C GLY A 186 24.39 9.38 2.68
N ARG A 187 23.38 8.81 3.35
CA ARG A 187 23.31 7.37 3.68
C ARG A 187 21.90 6.80 3.67
N PHE A 188 20.89 7.65 3.53
CA PHE A 188 19.48 7.27 3.46
C PHE A 188 18.88 7.61 2.09
N GLY A 189 17.89 6.82 1.67
CA GLY A 189 17.29 6.89 0.34
C GLY A 189 17.97 6.01 -0.71
N ARG A 190 17.33 5.88 -1.89
CA ARG A 190 17.80 5.02 -2.99
C ARG A 190 19.08 5.54 -3.65
N LYS A 191 19.37 6.84 -3.57
CA LYS A 191 20.59 7.46 -4.13
C LYS A 191 21.46 8.09 -3.03
N ALA A 192 21.31 7.65 -1.79
CA ALA A 192 22.01 8.19 -0.63
C ALA A 192 21.87 9.73 -0.49
N GLN A 193 20.71 10.28 -0.87
CA GLN A 193 20.53 11.73 -0.99
C GLN A 193 20.27 12.45 0.35
N THR A 194 20.17 11.71 1.45
CA THR A 194 19.83 12.25 2.78
C THR A 194 20.81 11.76 3.84
N ALA A 195 21.27 12.66 4.70
CA ALA A 195 22.25 12.38 5.75
C ALA A 195 21.63 12.00 7.10
N SER A 196 20.38 12.39 7.37
CA SER A 196 19.72 12.15 8.67
C SER A 196 18.39 11.37 8.55
N VAL A 197 18.08 10.60 9.60
CA VAL A 197 16.82 9.85 9.70
C VAL A 197 15.61 10.80 9.81
N GLU A 198 15.75 11.93 10.52
CA GLU A 198 14.69 12.95 10.62
C GLU A 198 14.29 13.48 9.23
N GLY A 199 15.26 13.90 8.41
CA GLY A 199 14.98 14.41 7.06
C GLY A 199 14.39 13.32 6.15
N PHE A 200 14.85 12.09 6.33
CA PHE A 200 14.37 10.91 5.60
C PHE A 200 12.91 10.53 5.95
N ILE A 201 12.42 10.90 7.14
CA ILE A 201 11.03 10.66 7.59
C ILE A 201 10.12 11.85 7.27
N ARG A 202 10.57 13.08 7.53
CA ARG A 202 9.77 14.30 7.30
C ARG A 202 9.47 14.52 5.82
N GLY A 203 10.40 14.18 4.94
CA GLY A 203 10.19 14.26 3.49
C GLY A 203 8.97 13.48 3.04
N PRO A 204 8.90 12.16 3.30
CA PRO A 204 7.75 11.35 2.92
C PRO A 204 6.44 11.67 3.64
N LEU A 205 6.46 12.09 4.92
CA LEU A 205 5.24 12.56 5.60
C LEU A 205 4.56 13.67 4.78
N PHE A 206 5.35 14.67 4.39
CA PHE A 206 4.85 15.75 3.55
C PHE A 206 4.57 15.24 2.13
N ASN A 207 5.58 14.70 1.43
CA ASN A 207 5.56 14.36 0.01
C ASN A 207 4.62 13.19 -0.38
N HIS A 208 4.18 12.37 0.57
CA HIS A 208 3.25 11.26 0.29
C HIS A 208 1.93 11.35 1.07
N ALA A 209 1.89 11.92 2.27
CA ALA A 209 0.65 12.02 3.04
C ALA A 209 0.09 13.44 3.10
N GLY A 210 0.89 14.46 2.79
CA GLY A 210 0.49 15.87 2.96
C GLY A 210 0.90 16.43 4.33
N ILE A 211 0.98 15.55 5.33
CA ILE A 211 1.24 15.87 6.73
C ILE A 211 2.48 16.75 6.95
N THR A 212 2.23 17.90 7.56
CA THR A 212 3.18 18.92 7.94
C THR A 212 3.80 18.62 9.31
N THR A 213 5.06 19.04 9.46
CA THR A 213 5.88 18.76 10.64
C THR A 213 6.81 19.92 10.96
N LEU A 214 7.06 20.12 12.25
CA LEU A 214 8.17 20.96 12.70
C LEU A 214 9.42 20.12 12.96
N ALA A 215 10.58 20.69 12.64
CA ALA A 215 11.88 20.09 12.94
C ALA A 215 12.03 19.77 14.44
N LEU A 216 12.76 18.70 14.75
CA LEU A 216 13.17 18.41 16.12
C LEU A 216 14.12 19.50 16.63
N THR A 217 14.02 19.83 17.92
CA THR A 217 14.99 20.75 18.55
C THR A 217 16.32 20.04 18.76
N ASP A 218 17.41 20.79 18.97
CA ASP A 218 18.72 20.19 19.23
C ASP A 218 18.73 19.33 20.51
N GLU A 219 17.97 19.75 21.53
CA GLU A 219 17.77 18.96 22.74
C GLU A 219 17.01 17.65 22.46
N GLN A 220 16.07 17.63 21.52
CA GLN A 220 15.43 16.39 21.09
C GLN A 220 16.39 15.53 20.26
N ARG A 221 17.14 16.12 19.31
CA ARG A 221 18.11 15.37 18.49
C ARG A 221 19.21 14.71 19.32
N ALA A 222 19.67 15.39 20.38
CA ALA A 222 20.64 14.84 21.32
C ALA A 222 20.07 13.70 22.19
N ARG A 223 18.74 13.58 22.30
CA ARG A 223 18.03 12.52 23.03
C ARG A 223 17.55 11.36 22.16
N LEU A 224 17.71 11.45 20.83
CA LEU A 224 17.39 10.34 19.95
C LEU A 224 18.27 9.13 20.27
N PRO A 225 17.84 7.91 19.90
CA PRO A 225 18.63 6.69 20.10
C PRO A 225 20.06 6.79 19.55
N VAL A 226 20.22 7.52 18.45
CA VAL A 226 21.50 7.93 17.87
C VAL A 226 21.52 9.46 17.83
N ASP A 227 22.47 10.06 18.54
CA ASP A 227 22.62 11.51 18.59
C ASP A 227 22.85 12.05 17.16
N SER A 228 21.98 12.98 16.75
CA SER A 228 22.05 13.63 15.43
C SER A 228 22.16 15.15 15.53
N SER A 229 22.46 15.69 16.71
CA SER A 229 22.62 17.13 16.94
C SER A 229 23.80 17.75 16.18
N SER A 230 24.77 16.93 15.75
CA SER A 230 25.96 17.36 15.00
C SER A 230 25.75 17.49 13.48
N HIS A 231 24.65 16.97 12.92
CA HIS A 231 24.33 17.05 11.47
C HIS A 231 23.77 18.42 11.05
N GLN A 232 24.12 19.48 11.78
CA GLN A 232 23.69 20.84 11.48
C GLN A 232 24.50 21.44 10.35
N VAL A 233 23.82 22.27 9.57
CA VAL A 233 24.41 23.04 8.50
C VAL A 233 24.52 24.45 9.01
N SER A 234 25.75 24.98 9.08
CA SER A 234 25.91 26.43 9.27
C SER A 234 25.28 27.14 8.07
N ASP A 235 24.69 28.32 8.28
CA ASP A 235 24.12 29.23 7.27
C ASP A 235 25.06 29.57 6.08
N SER A 236 26.29 29.05 6.06
CA SER A 236 27.34 29.35 5.09
C SER A 236 27.58 28.27 4.03
N ALA A 237 26.89 27.12 4.06
CA ALA A 237 26.93 26.20 2.92
C ALA A 237 26.19 26.83 1.75
N PRO A 238 26.82 27.02 0.57
CA PRO A 238 26.12 27.60 -0.57
C PRO A 238 24.93 26.72 -0.90
N SER A 239 23.72 27.27 -0.77
CA SER A 239 22.54 26.67 -1.37
C SER A 239 22.78 26.68 -2.88
N ALA A 240 23.31 25.58 -3.42
CA ALA A 240 23.30 25.36 -4.84
C ALA A 240 21.83 25.40 -5.27
N SER A 241 21.43 26.54 -5.86
CA SER A 241 20.11 26.84 -6.43
C SER A 241 18.89 26.52 -5.55
N GLY A 242 18.31 27.55 -4.92
CA GLY A 242 16.88 27.60 -4.54
C GLY A 242 16.28 26.30 -4.02
N LEU A 243 16.54 26.00 -2.75
CA LEU A 243 15.98 24.86 -2.01
C LEU A 243 14.45 24.87 -2.06
N ARG A 244 13.89 24.22 -3.07
CA ARG A 244 12.54 23.68 -3.09
C ARG A 244 12.59 22.29 -2.45
N PRO A 245 11.56 21.85 -1.70
CA PRO A 245 11.57 20.54 -1.06
C PRO A 245 11.90 19.46 -2.09
N ALA A 246 12.97 18.71 -1.85
CA ALA A 246 13.33 17.52 -2.60
C ALA A 246 12.48 16.34 -2.08
N GLN A 247 12.81 15.10 -2.48
CA GLN A 247 12.15 13.92 -1.91
C GLN A 247 12.29 13.84 -0.37
N ALA A 248 13.37 14.41 0.18
CA ALA A 248 13.57 14.65 1.61
C ALA A 248 13.20 16.08 2.00
N ALA A 249 12.70 16.27 3.22
CA ALA A 249 12.47 17.59 3.76
C ALA A 249 13.78 18.22 4.19
N VAL A 250 13.94 19.51 3.92
CA VAL A 250 15.01 20.29 4.53
C VAL A 250 14.79 20.33 6.05
N LEU A 251 15.81 19.91 6.82
CA LEU A 251 15.74 19.81 8.28
C LEU A 251 15.29 21.10 8.99
N ASP A 252 15.52 22.27 8.40
CA ASP A 252 15.26 23.57 9.05
C ASP A 252 14.06 24.32 8.47
N LEU A 253 13.32 23.73 7.53
CA LEU A 253 12.10 24.35 6.99
C LEU A 253 10.89 23.95 7.82
N GLU A 254 10.06 24.92 8.17
CA GLU A 254 8.66 24.68 8.54
C GLU A 254 7.93 24.22 7.28
N LEU A 255 7.26 23.08 7.38
CA LEU A 255 6.39 22.57 6.33
C LEU A 255 4.98 23.07 6.64
N THR A 256 4.30 23.61 5.64
CA THR A 256 2.92 24.12 5.71
C THR A 256 2.23 23.72 4.42
N ASP A 257 0.92 23.53 4.45
CA ASP A 257 0.12 23.32 3.25
C ASP A 257 -1.11 24.25 3.17
N ASP A 258 -2.05 23.95 2.28
CA ASP A 258 -3.26 24.74 2.03
C ASP A 258 -4.49 23.85 2.19
N ASP A 259 -4.58 23.17 3.34
CA ASP A 259 -5.81 22.51 3.76
C ASP A 259 -6.49 23.22 4.95
N SER A 260 -7.52 22.59 5.52
CA SER A 260 -8.31 23.16 6.61
C SER A 260 -7.80 22.83 8.02
N ALA A 261 -6.87 21.88 8.14
CA ALA A 261 -6.26 21.46 9.38
C ALA A 261 -5.17 22.47 9.82
N PRO A 262 -4.99 22.70 11.14
CA PRO A 262 -3.95 23.61 11.59
C PRO A 262 -2.54 22.99 11.56
N ASP A 263 -1.61 23.68 10.91
CA ASP A 263 -0.18 23.36 10.94
C ASP A 263 0.48 23.50 12.34
N PRO A 264 1.46 22.64 12.71
CA PRO A 264 1.75 21.37 12.07
C PRO A 264 0.70 20.31 12.44
N GLU A 265 0.30 19.43 11.52
CA GLU A 265 -0.69 18.40 11.89
C GLU A 265 -0.09 17.23 12.67
N LEU A 266 1.22 16.95 12.49
CA LEU A 266 1.94 16.01 13.35
C LEU A 266 2.73 16.74 14.46
N PRO A 267 2.40 16.53 15.75
CA PRO A 267 3.14 17.10 16.86
C PRO A 267 4.62 16.70 16.87
N ARG A 268 5.48 17.61 17.33
CA ARG A 268 6.95 17.38 17.38
C ARG A 268 7.35 16.18 18.24
N GLU A 269 6.62 15.88 19.32
CA GLU A 269 6.88 14.69 20.15
C GLU A 269 6.50 13.39 19.42
N ASP A 270 5.42 13.39 18.63
CA ASP A 270 5.05 12.24 17.81
C ASP A 270 6.09 12.00 16.70
N LEU A 271 6.66 13.07 16.13
CA LEU A 271 7.79 12.98 15.21
C LEU A 271 9.04 12.40 15.91
N PHE A 272 9.36 12.84 17.14
CA PHE A 272 10.49 12.31 17.91
C PHE A 272 10.32 10.80 18.16
N ASP A 273 9.11 10.38 18.55
CA ASP A 273 8.77 8.98 18.78
C ASP A 273 8.89 8.17 17.47
N LEU A 274 8.41 8.70 16.34
CA LEU A 274 8.49 8.05 15.02
C LEU A 274 9.94 7.90 14.52
N VAL A 275 10.78 8.93 14.68
CA VAL A 275 12.22 8.87 14.34
C VAL A 275 12.91 7.85 15.24
N SER A 276 12.61 7.85 16.54
CA SER A 276 13.16 6.89 17.50
C SER A 276 12.75 5.45 17.20
N PHE A 277 11.47 5.23 16.86
CA PHE A 277 10.97 3.93 16.42
C PHE A 277 11.79 3.39 15.25
N THR A 278 12.00 4.23 14.23
CA THR A 278 12.77 3.86 13.03
C THR A 278 14.24 3.55 13.35
N MET A 279 14.87 4.33 14.23
CA MET A 279 16.26 4.07 14.65
C MET A 279 16.41 2.79 15.48
N LEU A 280 15.37 2.38 16.19
CA LEU A 280 15.40 1.24 17.11
C LEU A 280 14.91 -0.06 16.46
N LEU A 281 14.45 -0.07 15.21
CA LEU A 281 14.01 -1.29 14.53
C LEU A 281 15.17 -2.29 14.36
N ALA A 282 14.98 -3.51 14.87
CA ALA A 282 15.97 -4.57 14.79
C ALA A 282 16.18 -5.06 13.34
N VAL A 283 17.37 -5.62 13.11
CA VAL A 283 17.70 -6.41 11.92
C VAL A 283 17.45 -7.88 12.24
N GLY A 284 16.95 -8.66 11.29
CA GLY A 284 16.67 -10.08 11.45
C GLY A 284 17.92 -10.89 11.84
N GLU A 285 17.71 -11.92 12.65
CA GLU A 285 18.78 -12.84 13.06
C GLU A 285 19.31 -13.64 11.87
N VAL A 286 20.62 -13.65 11.67
CA VAL A 286 21.25 -14.48 10.63
C VAL A 286 21.10 -15.95 10.98
N GLU A 287 20.82 -16.77 9.97
CA GLU A 287 20.86 -18.22 10.11
C GLU A 287 22.30 -18.74 10.23
N ARG A 288 22.42 -19.86 10.93
CA ARG A 288 23.67 -20.62 10.99
C ARG A 288 24.00 -21.15 9.61
N LEU A 289 25.28 -21.05 9.24
CA LEU A 289 25.77 -21.66 8.02
C LEU A 289 25.63 -23.19 8.03
N GLY A 290 25.25 -23.73 6.88
CA GLY A 290 25.51 -25.11 6.46
C GLY A 290 26.23 -25.15 5.11
N ASP A 291 26.50 -26.36 4.61
CA ASP A 291 27.34 -26.58 3.42
C ASP A 291 26.97 -25.71 2.21
N THR A 292 25.67 -25.49 1.97
CA THR A 292 25.17 -24.68 0.83
C THR A 292 25.45 -23.19 1.01
N THR A 293 25.16 -22.64 2.20
CA THR A 293 25.43 -21.22 2.48
C THR A 293 26.94 -20.93 2.55
N GLU A 294 27.76 -21.91 2.95
CA GLU A 294 29.23 -21.79 2.93
C GLU A 294 29.75 -21.69 1.48
N ARG A 295 29.34 -22.61 0.59
CA ARG A 295 29.65 -22.50 -0.85
C ARG A 295 29.14 -21.20 -1.45
N GLY A 296 27.93 -20.77 -1.05
CA GLY A 296 27.35 -19.49 -1.47
C GLY A 296 28.22 -18.30 -1.07
N ALA A 297 28.75 -18.28 0.16
CA ALA A 297 29.66 -17.24 0.64
C ALA A 297 31.00 -17.24 -0.10
N GLU A 298 31.60 -18.41 -0.32
CA GLU A 298 32.82 -18.55 -1.11
C GLU A 298 32.62 -18.05 -2.54
N LEU A 299 31.51 -18.43 -3.19
CA LEU A 299 31.16 -17.96 -4.54
C LEU A 299 30.89 -16.46 -4.58
N PHE A 300 30.20 -15.92 -3.57
CA PHE A 300 29.92 -14.49 -3.45
C PHE A 300 31.22 -13.68 -3.44
N ASP A 301 32.21 -14.12 -2.67
CA ASP A 301 33.54 -13.53 -2.63
C ASP A 301 34.31 -13.74 -3.95
N GLU A 302 34.28 -14.95 -4.51
CA GLU A 302 35.01 -15.31 -5.73
C GLU A 302 34.59 -14.46 -6.94
N VAL A 303 33.29 -14.22 -7.12
CA VAL A 303 32.75 -13.44 -8.25
C VAL A 303 32.84 -11.93 -8.02
N GLY A 304 33.35 -11.47 -6.87
CA GLY A 304 33.60 -10.06 -6.59
C GLY A 304 32.38 -9.26 -6.11
N CYS A 305 31.31 -9.90 -5.65
CA CYS A 305 30.17 -9.16 -5.05
C CYS A 305 30.55 -8.20 -3.91
N PRO A 306 31.55 -8.50 -3.04
CA PRO A 306 31.98 -7.59 -1.98
C PRO A 306 32.47 -6.21 -2.40
N ALA A 307 32.82 -6.01 -3.68
CA ALA A 307 33.27 -4.73 -4.20
C ALA A 307 32.22 -3.61 -4.03
N CYS A 308 30.92 -3.97 -4.02
CA CYS A 308 29.82 -3.07 -3.68
C CYS A 308 29.06 -3.55 -2.43
N HIS A 309 28.82 -4.86 -2.34
CA HIS A 309 28.11 -5.48 -1.23
C HIS A 309 29.07 -5.93 -0.14
N THR A 310 29.83 -4.98 0.38
CA THR A 310 30.83 -5.21 1.45
C THR A 310 30.18 -5.92 2.63
N PRO A 311 30.62 -7.15 3.01
CA PRO A 311 29.93 -7.98 3.99
C PRO A 311 29.73 -7.31 5.36
N ARG A 312 30.66 -6.44 5.76
CA ARG A 312 30.62 -5.76 7.05
C ARG A 312 31.19 -4.35 7.03
N LEU A 313 30.56 -3.46 7.79
CA LEU A 313 31.08 -2.14 8.14
C LEU A 313 31.33 -2.05 9.65
N MET A 314 32.27 -1.21 10.05
CA MET A 314 32.56 -0.98 11.47
C MET A 314 31.65 0.09 12.07
N GLY A 315 30.92 -0.29 13.13
CA GLY A 315 30.17 0.65 13.97
C GLY A 315 30.77 0.78 15.37
N PRO A 316 30.26 1.73 16.19
CA PRO A 316 30.74 1.92 17.57
C PRO A 316 30.48 0.71 18.48
N ARG A 317 29.64 -0.24 18.04
CA ARG A 317 29.30 -1.48 18.75
C ARG A 317 30.13 -2.68 18.30
N GLY A 318 30.90 -2.55 17.22
CA GLY A 318 31.62 -3.63 16.57
C GLY A 318 31.25 -3.80 15.09
N PRO A 319 31.64 -4.92 14.46
CA PRO A 319 31.33 -5.19 13.06
C PRO A 319 29.83 -5.42 12.83
N ILE A 320 29.30 -4.82 11.78
CA ILE A 320 27.89 -4.86 11.40
C ILE A 320 27.76 -5.59 10.05
N PRO A 321 27.03 -6.72 9.94
CA PRO A 321 26.93 -7.54 8.73
C PRO A 321 25.92 -6.97 7.73
N ILE A 322 26.28 -5.87 7.08
CA ILE A 322 25.36 -5.03 6.31
C ILE A 322 25.29 -5.38 4.82
N TYR A 323 26.33 -5.99 4.23
CA TYR A 323 26.42 -6.32 2.79
C TYR A 323 26.17 -5.11 1.90
N SER A 324 26.81 -4.01 2.26
CA SER A 324 26.69 -2.72 1.61
C SER A 324 27.82 -1.83 2.11
N ASP A 325 28.42 -1.09 1.21
CA ASP A 325 29.35 0.01 1.52
C ASP A 325 28.65 1.36 1.73
N LEU A 326 27.33 1.42 1.50
CA LEU A 326 26.49 2.62 1.52
C LEU A 326 26.86 3.68 0.46
N LEU A 327 27.73 3.33 -0.50
CA LEU A 327 28.12 4.17 -1.61
C LEU A 327 27.13 4.04 -2.77
N ILE A 328 27.20 4.98 -3.71
CA ILE A 328 26.45 4.93 -4.96
C ILE A 328 27.30 4.27 -6.06
N HIS A 329 26.65 3.41 -6.86
CA HIS A 329 27.27 2.64 -7.95
C HIS A 329 26.41 2.68 -9.20
N ASP A 330 27.03 2.67 -10.37
CA ASP A 330 26.33 2.60 -11.66
C ASP A 330 25.73 1.20 -11.87
N MET A 331 24.39 1.12 -11.88
CA MET A 331 23.63 -0.11 -12.13
C MET A 331 23.31 -0.33 -13.63
N GLY A 332 23.81 0.55 -14.49
CA GLY A 332 23.67 0.49 -15.93
C GLY A 332 22.37 1.10 -16.47
N PRO A 333 22.28 1.27 -17.80
CA PRO A 333 21.18 1.99 -18.45
C PRO A 333 19.80 1.32 -18.30
N GLU A 334 19.75 0.00 -18.13
CA GLU A 334 18.48 -0.72 -17.97
C GLU A 334 17.82 -0.50 -16.60
N LEU A 335 18.62 -0.17 -15.58
CA LEU A 335 18.18 0.17 -14.24
C LEU A 335 18.17 1.67 -13.97
N ALA A 336 18.56 2.51 -14.92
CA ALA A 336 18.50 3.95 -14.77
C ALA A 336 17.04 4.45 -14.62
N ASP A 337 16.77 5.26 -13.59
CA ASP A 337 15.44 5.83 -13.32
C ASP A 337 15.23 7.23 -13.93
N GLY A 338 16.26 7.76 -14.61
CA GLY A 338 16.27 9.07 -15.26
C GLY A 338 16.50 10.26 -14.33
N LEU A 339 16.50 10.05 -13.01
CA LEU A 339 16.60 11.11 -12.01
C LEU A 339 18.03 11.36 -11.56
N ASP A 340 18.43 12.63 -11.56
CA ASP A 340 19.66 13.07 -10.89
C ASP A 340 19.32 13.55 -9.48
N GLN A 341 20.06 13.09 -8.45
CA GLN A 341 19.87 13.51 -7.06
C GLN A 341 21.21 13.78 -6.38
N GLY A 342 21.53 15.06 -6.17
CA GLY A 342 22.85 15.46 -5.70
C GLY A 342 23.90 15.18 -6.78
N VAL A 343 24.95 14.42 -6.46
CA VAL A 343 25.95 13.98 -7.45
C VAL A 343 25.59 12.66 -8.14
N ALA A 344 24.56 11.95 -7.65
CA ALA A 344 24.12 10.68 -8.23
C ALA A 344 23.38 10.93 -9.55
N THR A 345 23.83 10.28 -10.60
CA THR A 345 23.18 10.25 -11.92
C THR A 345 21.97 9.33 -11.93
N ALA A 346 21.20 9.35 -13.02
CA ALA A 346 20.09 8.44 -13.29
C ALA A 346 20.39 6.94 -13.06
N ALA A 347 21.60 6.47 -13.39
CA ALA A 347 21.96 5.06 -13.31
C ALA A 347 22.60 4.66 -11.96
N GLU A 348 22.96 5.65 -11.14
CA GLU A 348 23.63 5.41 -9.86
C GLU A 348 22.64 5.20 -8.72
N PHE A 349 22.85 4.16 -7.92
CA PHE A 349 22.05 3.84 -6.75
C PHE A 349 22.92 3.46 -5.56
N ARG A 350 22.46 3.78 -4.36
CA ARG A 350 23.07 3.33 -3.13
C ARG A 350 22.97 1.80 -3.04
N THR A 351 24.05 1.13 -2.68
CA THR A 351 23.99 -0.30 -2.33
C THR A 351 22.99 -0.47 -1.18
N GLN A 352 21.93 -1.23 -1.41
CA GLN A 352 20.95 -1.52 -0.36
C GLN A 352 21.53 -2.60 0.56
N PRO A 353 21.48 -2.42 1.90
CA PRO A 353 21.83 -3.47 2.84
C PRO A 353 21.07 -4.77 2.53
N LEU A 354 21.81 -5.90 2.46
CA LEU A 354 21.22 -7.22 2.16
C LEU A 354 20.84 -8.00 3.42
N TRP A 355 21.04 -7.45 4.61
CA TRP A 355 20.46 -8.04 5.81
C TRP A 355 18.94 -8.16 5.65
N SER A 356 18.36 -9.22 6.21
CA SER A 356 16.90 -9.45 6.19
C SER A 356 16.26 -9.52 4.79
N ILE A 357 17.05 -9.66 3.71
CA ILE A 357 16.58 -9.52 2.34
C ILE A 357 15.54 -10.59 1.94
N GLY A 358 15.58 -11.76 2.59
CA GLY A 358 14.60 -12.83 2.34
C GLY A 358 13.15 -12.42 2.58
N ALA A 359 12.90 -11.45 3.48
CA ALA A 359 11.55 -11.09 3.90
C ALA A 359 10.98 -9.82 3.24
N VAL A 360 11.81 -9.02 2.56
CA VAL A 360 11.50 -7.64 2.16
C VAL A 360 11.40 -7.44 0.64
N GLY A 361 11.03 -8.50 -0.09
CA GLY A 361 10.67 -8.38 -1.50
C GLY A 361 9.47 -7.44 -1.75
N PRO A 362 9.21 -7.03 -3.00
CA PRO A 362 9.99 -7.33 -4.20
C PRO A 362 11.33 -6.57 -4.24
N TYR A 363 12.19 -6.91 -5.19
CA TYR A 363 13.59 -6.50 -5.24
C TYR A 363 13.88 -5.43 -6.29
N LEU A 364 15.08 -4.84 -6.18
CA LEU A 364 15.55 -3.64 -6.90
C LEU A 364 14.82 -2.36 -6.47
N HIS A 365 15.21 -1.21 -7.03
CA HIS A 365 14.72 0.09 -6.57
C HIS A 365 13.23 0.31 -6.87
N ASP A 366 12.67 -0.39 -7.86
CA ASP A 366 11.31 -0.23 -8.37
C ASP A 366 10.43 -1.49 -8.19
N GLY A 367 10.95 -2.54 -7.57
CA GLY A 367 10.20 -3.77 -7.31
C GLY A 367 10.00 -4.66 -8.55
N ARG A 368 10.70 -4.42 -9.66
CA ARG A 368 10.52 -5.20 -10.91
C ARG A 368 10.87 -6.69 -10.80
N ALA A 369 11.63 -7.08 -9.79
CA ALA A 369 12.07 -8.44 -9.58
C ALA A 369 11.32 -9.07 -8.41
N ASP A 370 10.65 -10.19 -8.65
CA ASP A 370 9.88 -10.95 -7.64
C ASP A 370 10.67 -12.12 -7.05
N SER A 371 11.91 -12.32 -7.48
CA SER A 371 12.86 -13.29 -6.92
C SER A 371 14.26 -12.71 -6.85
N LEU A 372 15.07 -13.20 -5.91
CA LEU A 372 16.48 -12.84 -5.78
C LEU A 372 17.28 -13.22 -7.04
N GLU A 373 16.98 -14.38 -7.63
CA GLU A 373 17.58 -14.79 -8.90
C GLU A 373 17.30 -13.79 -10.02
N LEU A 374 16.05 -13.37 -10.19
CA LEU A 374 15.71 -12.35 -11.19
C LEU A 374 16.40 -11.02 -10.88
N ALA A 375 16.48 -10.63 -9.60
CA ALA A 375 17.19 -9.41 -9.21
C ALA A 375 18.67 -9.47 -9.61
N ILE A 376 19.36 -10.59 -9.31
CA ILE A 376 20.77 -10.81 -9.71
C ILE A 376 20.92 -10.73 -11.23
N ARG A 377 20.05 -11.43 -11.98
CA ARG A 377 20.08 -11.42 -13.46
C ARG A 377 19.92 -10.02 -14.08
N LEU A 378 19.23 -9.11 -13.38
CA LEU A 378 18.98 -7.75 -13.86
C LEU A 378 20.09 -6.75 -13.48
N HIS A 379 21.10 -7.13 -12.68
CA HIS A 379 22.22 -6.24 -12.37
C HIS A 379 22.97 -5.85 -13.64
N GLY A 380 23.35 -4.59 -13.80
CA GLY A 380 24.13 -4.08 -14.93
C GLY A 380 25.23 -3.15 -14.44
N GLY A 381 25.80 -2.35 -15.36
CA GLY A 381 26.83 -1.37 -15.01
C GLY A 381 28.05 -2.02 -14.36
N GLU A 382 28.48 -1.48 -13.21
CA GLU A 382 29.62 -1.97 -12.42
C GLU A 382 29.44 -3.43 -11.99
N ALA A 383 28.20 -3.86 -11.71
CA ALA A 383 27.90 -5.23 -11.27
C ALA A 383 27.81 -6.26 -12.41
N ALA A 384 27.91 -5.84 -13.68
CA ALA A 384 27.71 -6.73 -14.84
C ALA A 384 28.72 -7.88 -14.86
N ARG A 385 29.98 -7.61 -14.48
CA ARG A 385 31.04 -8.62 -14.45
C ARG A 385 30.74 -9.72 -13.44
N SER A 386 30.48 -9.38 -12.18
CA SER A 386 30.15 -10.35 -11.12
C SER A 386 28.90 -11.16 -11.46
N ARG A 387 27.87 -10.51 -12.02
CA ARG A 387 26.68 -11.21 -12.53
C ARG A 387 27.05 -12.24 -13.59
N ASP A 388 27.81 -11.85 -14.61
CA ASP A 388 28.13 -12.72 -15.74
C ASP A 388 29.04 -13.90 -15.32
N GLU A 389 29.98 -13.64 -14.40
CA GLU A 389 30.81 -14.68 -13.78
C GLU A 389 29.96 -15.70 -13.01
N LEU A 390 29.02 -15.24 -12.16
CA LEU A 390 28.09 -16.13 -11.45
C LEU A 390 27.21 -16.94 -12.42
N LEU A 391 26.67 -16.29 -13.45
CA LEU A 391 25.86 -16.99 -14.46
C LEU A 391 26.66 -18.06 -15.22
N ALA A 392 27.95 -17.83 -15.45
CA ALA A 392 28.84 -18.80 -16.10
C ALA A 392 29.11 -20.04 -15.23
N GLN A 393 29.03 -19.93 -13.90
CA GLN A 393 29.15 -21.05 -12.96
C GLN A 393 27.91 -21.97 -12.97
N GLY A 394 26.79 -21.50 -13.51
CA GLY A 394 25.57 -22.30 -13.73
C GLY A 394 24.52 -22.19 -12.62
N PRO A 395 23.38 -22.88 -12.77
CA PRO A 395 22.21 -22.70 -11.90
C PRO A 395 22.42 -23.19 -10.46
N GLU A 396 23.31 -24.15 -10.23
CA GLU A 396 23.66 -24.61 -8.88
C GLU A 396 24.38 -23.51 -8.09
N ALA A 397 25.36 -22.85 -8.71
CA ALA A 397 26.06 -21.71 -8.11
C ALA A 397 25.11 -20.53 -7.82
N MET A 398 24.18 -20.24 -8.74
CA MET A 398 23.11 -19.26 -8.49
C MET A 398 22.27 -19.65 -7.27
N GLY A 399 21.88 -20.93 -7.15
CA GLY A 399 21.16 -21.45 -6.01
C GLY A 399 21.92 -21.31 -4.69
N ASP A 400 23.22 -21.59 -4.68
CA ASP A 400 24.09 -21.44 -3.51
C ASP A 400 24.17 -19.98 -3.04
N VAL A 401 24.33 -19.02 -3.97
CA VAL A 401 24.32 -17.57 -3.65
C VAL A 401 22.95 -17.11 -3.17
N VAL A 402 21.86 -17.56 -3.79
CA VAL A 402 20.50 -17.23 -3.32
C VAL A 402 20.27 -17.77 -1.91
N GLU A 403 20.74 -18.97 -1.61
CA GLU A 403 20.62 -19.56 -0.28
C GLU A 403 21.41 -18.77 0.77
N LEU A 404 22.62 -18.28 0.45
CA LEU A 404 23.35 -17.31 1.28
C LEU A 404 22.51 -16.05 1.55
N LEU A 405 21.96 -15.42 0.51
CA LEU A 405 21.19 -14.18 0.68
C LEU A 405 19.96 -14.41 1.57
N LEU A 406 19.26 -15.53 1.38
CA LEU A 406 18.12 -15.91 2.20
C LEU A 406 18.53 -16.20 3.65
N SER A 407 19.79 -16.51 3.93
CA SER A 407 20.30 -16.79 5.28
C SER A 407 20.65 -15.50 6.05
N LEU A 408 20.69 -14.34 5.38
CA LEU A 408 21.02 -13.03 6.00
C LEU A 408 19.91 -12.45 6.90
N GLY A 409 18.95 -13.30 7.31
CA GLY A 409 17.93 -13.04 8.32
C GLY A 409 16.51 -12.86 7.80
N GLY A 410 15.53 -13.01 8.69
CA GLY A 410 14.11 -12.78 8.44
C GLY A 410 13.38 -13.86 7.62
N ARG A 411 14.06 -14.96 7.23
CA ARG A 411 13.47 -16.04 6.45
C ARG A 411 12.25 -16.67 7.13
N ASP A 412 12.32 -16.84 8.44
CA ASP A 412 11.23 -17.36 9.29
C ASP A 412 10.00 -16.43 9.35
N GLN A 413 10.20 -15.15 9.04
CA GLN A 413 9.14 -14.13 8.94
C GLN A 413 8.69 -13.85 7.50
N THR A 414 9.15 -14.64 6.52
CA THR A 414 8.76 -14.46 5.11
C THR A 414 7.34 -14.96 4.84
N SER A 415 6.56 -14.16 4.10
CA SER A 415 5.19 -14.46 3.66
C SER A 415 5.01 -14.23 2.16
N GLN A 416 4.01 -14.89 1.56
CA GLN A 416 3.63 -14.67 0.16
C GLN A 416 2.79 -13.39 -0.02
N GLY A 417 2.16 -12.90 1.04
CA GLY A 417 1.48 -11.61 1.14
C GLY A 417 1.76 -10.97 2.49
N LEU A 418 0.74 -10.52 3.22
CA LEU A 418 0.91 -9.97 4.58
C LEU A 418 0.51 -10.95 5.68
N LEU A 419 -0.23 -12.01 5.37
CA LEU A 419 -0.55 -13.04 6.35
C LEU A 419 0.68 -13.94 6.57
N PRO A 420 1.15 -14.09 7.83
CA PRO A 420 2.16 -15.08 8.14
C PRO A 420 1.69 -16.49 7.74
N PRO A 421 2.60 -17.36 7.27
CA PRO A 421 2.27 -18.75 6.98
C PRO A 421 1.56 -19.44 8.15
N GLY A 422 0.45 -20.11 7.87
CA GLY A 422 -0.33 -20.82 8.90
C GLY A 422 -1.13 -19.91 9.84
N SER A 423 -1.34 -18.65 9.48
CA SER A 423 -2.22 -17.73 10.21
C SER A 423 -3.58 -18.37 10.51
N PRO A 424 -4.04 -18.37 11.78
CA PRO A 424 -5.30 -19.01 12.15
C PRO A 424 -6.48 -18.37 11.41
N VAL A 425 -7.44 -19.19 11.03
CA VAL A 425 -8.72 -18.72 10.46
C VAL A 425 -9.57 -18.15 11.59
N PRO A 426 -10.10 -16.92 11.46
CA PRO A 426 -11.05 -16.39 12.43
C PRO A 426 -12.28 -17.31 12.56
N PRO A 427 -12.83 -17.48 13.77
CA PRO A 427 -14.04 -18.27 13.99
C PRO A 427 -15.26 -17.81 13.18
N VAL A 428 -16.24 -18.69 13.04
CA VAL A 428 -17.56 -18.34 12.48
C VAL A 428 -18.18 -17.20 13.29
N GLY A 429 -18.67 -16.18 12.59
CA GLY A 429 -19.27 -15.00 13.22
C GLY A 429 -18.27 -13.98 13.74
N GLU A 430 -16.97 -14.14 13.44
CA GLU A 430 -15.97 -13.07 13.61
C GLU A 430 -15.57 -12.47 12.25
N TYR A 431 -15.02 -11.27 12.28
CA TYR A 431 -14.48 -10.61 11.08
C TYR A 431 -13.46 -11.52 10.38
N GLY A 432 -13.58 -11.70 9.06
CA GLY A 432 -12.66 -12.52 8.28
C GLY A 432 -12.89 -14.03 8.41
N GLY A 433 -13.86 -14.45 9.23
CA GLY A 433 -14.22 -15.86 9.43
C GLY A 433 -15.27 -16.35 8.42
N PRO A 434 -15.51 -17.67 8.36
CA PRO A 434 -16.52 -18.23 7.49
C PRO A 434 -17.94 -17.91 7.98
N ALA A 435 -18.90 -17.82 7.06
CA ALA A 435 -20.31 -17.51 7.32
C ALA A 435 -21.02 -18.60 8.13
N SER A 436 -20.55 -19.83 8.04
CA SER A 436 -21.08 -20.99 8.76
C SER A 436 -19.98 -22.02 9.00
N PRO A 437 -20.17 -22.99 9.91
CA PRO A 437 -19.20 -24.05 10.13
C PRO A 437 -18.94 -24.84 8.84
N LEU A 438 -17.67 -24.94 8.44
CA LEU A 438 -17.23 -25.67 7.25
C LEU A 438 -16.74 -27.07 7.62
N GLY A 439 -17.01 -28.06 6.75
CA GLY A 439 -16.37 -29.37 6.86
C GLY A 439 -14.86 -29.29 6.62
N GLU A 440 -14.12 -30.35 6.93
CA GLU A 440 -12.64 -30.35 6.82
C GLU A 440 -12.15 -29.95 5.41
N ALA A 441 -12.70 -30.55 4.37
CA ALA A 441 -12.33 -30.26 2.98
C ALA A 441 -12.70 -28.82 2.56
N GLU A 442 -13.85 -28.32 3.01
CA GLU A 442 -14.30 -26.95 2.73
C GLU A 442 -13.45 -25.93 3.48
N LEU A 443 -13.07 -26.21 4.73
CA LEU A 443 -12.16 -25.37 5.50
C LEU A 443 -10.78 -25.32 4.85
N SER A 444 -10.24 -26.45 4.37
CA SER A 444 -8.98 -26.45 3.61
C SER A 444 -9.08 -25.59 2.34
N ARG A 445 -10.21 -25.64 1.62
CA ARG A 445 -10.45 -24.79 0.45
C ARG A 445 -10.60 -23.32 0.81
N PHE A 446 -11.25 -23.01 1.93
CA PHE A 446 -11.38 -21.65 2.47
C PHE A 446 -10.02 -21.06 2.82
N VAL A 447 -9.15 -21.84 3.49
CA VAL A 447 -7.77 -21.45 3.80
C VAL A 447 -6.98 -21.19 2.52
N ALA A 448 -7.05 -22.10 1.54
CA ALA A 448 -6.36 -21.90 0.27
C ALA A 448 -6.83 -20.63 -0.46
N GLY A 449 -8.12 -20.32 -0.43
CA GLY A 449 -8.66 -19.09 -1.01
C GLY A 449 -8.28 -17.84 -0.24
N ARG A 450 -8.20 -17.90 1.09
CA ARG A 450 -7.69 -16.81 1.93
C ARG A 450 -6.21 -16.52 1.66
N ASP A 451 -5.39 -17.56 1.57
CA ASP A 451 -3.96 -17.44 1.28
C ASP A 451 -3.73 -16.87 -0.14
N LEU A 452 -4.54 -17.30 -1.11
CA LEU A 452 -4.53 -16.78 -2.47
C LEU A 452 -5.01 -15.32 -2.55
N PHE A 453 -6.00 -14.94 -1.74
CA PHE A 453 -6.49 -13.57 -1.65
C PHE A 453 -5.42 -12.61 -1.07
N ASP A 454 -4.60 -13.12 -0.15
CA ASP A 454 -3.48 -12.40 0.49
C ASP A 454 -2.23 -12.31 -0.40
N ARG A 455 -2.00 -13.29 -1.28
CA ARG A 455 -0.77 -13.46 -2.07
C ARG A 455 -0.51 -12.26 -3.00
N ASP A 456 0.71 -11.73 -2.91
CA ASP A 456 1.22 -10.76 -3.87
C ASP A 456 1.60 -11.46 -5.20
N PHE A 457 1.16 -10.90 -6.31
CA PHE A 457 1.53 -11.29 -7.67
C PHE A 457 2.63 -10.36 -8.19
N GLY A 458 3.68 -10.91 -8.81
CA GLY A 458 4.77 -10.14 -9.40
C GLY A 458 4.62 -10.00 -10.92
N LEU A 459 5.41 -9.10 -11.53
CA LEU A 459 5.42 -8.92 -12.99
C LEU A 459 5.78 -10.21 -13.75
N SER A 460 6.62 -11.09 -13.19
CA SER A 460 6.97 -12.36 -13.85
C SER A 460 5.81 -13.37 -13.88
N ARG A 461 4.74 -13.09 -13.14
CA ARG A 461 3.52 -13.90 -13.05
C ARG A 461 2.32 -13.29 -13.78
N GLY A 462 2.53 -12.26 -14.60
CA GLY A 462 1.47 -11.65 -15.41
C GLY A 462 0.85 -10.39 -14.80
N LEU A 463 1.38 -9.89 -13.68
CA LEU A 463 0.80 -8.68 -13.08
C LEU A 463 0.87 -7.50 -14.05
N GLY A 464 -0.29 -6.90 -14.28
CA GLY A 464 -0.43 -5.55 -14.80
C GLY A 464 -0.25 -5.39 -16.30
N ALA A 465 -1.13 -5.96 -17.13
CA ALA A 465 -1.10 -5.82 -18.59
C ALA A 465 -1.97 -4.66 -19.16
N PRO A 466 -1.40 -3.47 -19.45
CA PRO A 466 -0.14 -2.94 -18.95
C PRO A 466 -0.28 -2.20 -17.60
N ARG A 467 -1.47 -2.18 -16.99
CA ARG A 467 -1.79 -1.33 -15.83
C ARG A 467 -2.58 -2.07 -14.76
N PHE A 468 -2.43 -1.64 -13.50
CA PHE A 468 -3.06 -2.26 -12.35
C PHE A 468 -3.23 -1.28 -11.17
N ASN A 469 -4.16 -1.60 -10.27
CA ASN A 469 -4.38 -0.87 -9.01
C ASN A 469 -3.81 -1.63 -7.81
N GLY A 470 -3.84 -2.96 -7.85
CA GLY A 470 -3.34 -3.84 -6.79
C GLY A 470 -2.48 -4.96 -7.34
N ASP A 471 -1.64 -5.54 -6.48
CA ASP A 471 -0.86 -6.75 -6.75
C ASP A 471 -1.42 -7.97 -6.00
N SER A 472 -2.53 -7.81 -5.27
CA SER A 472 -3.27 -8.86 -4.57
C SER A 472 -4.70 -8.38 -4.35
N CYS A 473 -5.63 -9.27 -4.02
CA CYS A 473 -6.98 -8.83 -3.63
C CYS A 473 -6.94 -8.08 -2.29
N ARG A 474 -6.07 -8.52 -1.36
CA ARG A 474 -5.83 -7.84 -0.08
C ARG A 474 -5.32 -6.41 -0.24
N ALA A 475 -4.54 -6.09 -1.28
CA ALA A 475 -3.98 -4.74 -1.49
C ALA A 475 -5.03 -3.63 -1.30
N CYS A 476 -6.27 -3.90 -1.67
CA CYS A 476 -7.39 -2.99 -1.47
C CYS A 476 -8.35 -3.43 -0.34
N HIS A 477 -8.54 -4.73 -0.09
CA HIS A 477 -9.58 -5.25 0.81
C HIS A 477 -9.04 -5.88 2.11
N PHE A 478 -8.76 -5.05 3.13
CA PHE A 478 -7.99 -5.53 4.30
C PHE A 478 -8.29 -4.92 5.67
N ASP A 479 -9.11 -3.88 5.77
CA ASP A 479 -9.41 -3.20 7.04
C ASP A 479 -10.86 -3.49 7.47
N PRO A 480 -11.13 -4.07 8.66
CA PRO A 480 -10.23 -4.36 9.77
C PRO A 480 -9.43 -5.67 9.65
N VAL A 481 -9.80 -6.53 8.70
CA VAL A 481 -9.14 -7.80 8.40
C VAL A 481 -9.25 -8.09 6.90
N VAL A 482 -8.57 -9.13 6.42
CA VAL A 482 -8.69 -9.62 5.03
C VAL A 482 -10.16 -9.75 4.61
N GLY A 483 -10.51 -9.13 3.47
CA GLY A 483 -11.87 -9.00 2.96
C GLY A 483 -12.61 -7.75 3.47
N GLY A 484 -11.98 -6.92 4.29
CA GLY A 484 -12.49 -5.63 4.76
C GLY A 484 -12.46 -4.53 3.68
N SER A 485 -12.77 -3.30 4.07
CA SER A 485 -12.68 -2.14 3.18
C SER A 485 -11.23 -1.67 3.04
N GLY A 486 -11.02 -0.75 2.09
CA GLY A 486 -9.75 -0.06 1.89
C GLY A 486 -9.80 1.41 2.33
N PRO A 487 -8.69 1.97 2.82
CA PRO A 487 -8.55 3.42 3.02
C PRO A 487 -8.55 4.20 1.69
N ARG A 488 -8.63 5.53 1.75
CA ARG A 488 -8.75 6.41 0.55
C ARG A 488 -7.62 6.26 -0.45
N ASP A 489 -6.43 5.95 0.03
CA ASP A 489 -5.20 5.81 -0.77
C ASP A 489 -5.11 4.51 -1.59
N VAL A 490 -6.16 3.68 -1.53
CA VAL A 490 -6.37 2.53 -2.40
C VAL A 490 -7.72 2.60 -3.13
N ASN A 491 -8.38 3.76 -3.12
CA ASN A 491 -9.57 3.98 -3.93
C ASN A 491 -9.21 3.87 -5.41
N VAL A 492 -10.09 3.24 -6.18
CA VAL A 492 -9.93 3.17 -7.64
C VAL A 492 -10.29 4.53 -8.21
N MET A 493 -9.34 5.16 -8.91
CA MET A 493 -9.64 6.39 -9.63
C MET A 493 -10.29 6.05 -10.97
N ARG A 494 -11.33 6.78 -11.33
CA ARG A 494 -11.95 6.71 -12.65
C ARG A 494 -11.88 8.06 -13.35
N HIS A 495 -11.84 8.02 -14.68
CA HIS A 495 -11.83 9.20 -15.55
C HIS A 495 -12.84 9.06 -16.69
N GLY A 496 -13.35 10.20 -17.16
CA GLY A 496 -14.35 10.27 -18.23
C GLY A 496 -14.28 11.56 -19.02
N ILE A 497 -14.84 11.54 -20.23
CA ILE A 497 -14.87 12.69 -21.14
C ILE A 497 -16.32 13.16 -21.23
N VAL A 498 -16.56 14.45 -20.98
CA VAL A 498 -17.82 15.09 -21.39
C VAL A 498 -17.55 15.82 -22.69
N ASN A 499 -18.19 15.38 -23.76
CA ASN A 499 -17.98 15.97 -25.08
C ASN A 499 -18.64 17.36 -25.20
N ALA A 500 -18.48 18.01 -26.35
CA ALA A 500 -19.03 19.35 -26.58
C ALA A 500 -20.57 19.43 -26.55
N THR A 501 -21.27 18.29 -26.70
CA THR A 501 -22.74 18.20 -26.59
C THR A 501 -23.21 17.90 -25.17
N GLY A 502 -22.29 17.75 -24.21
CA GLY A 502 -22.60 17.42 -22.82
C GLY A 502 -22.82 15.93 -22.55
N GLU A 503 -22.53 15.07 -23.53
CA GLU A 503 -22.68 13.62 -23.39
C GLU A 503 -21.41 13.01 -22.81
N PHE A 504 -21.59 12.00 -21.94
CA PHE A 504 -20.51 11.19 -21.42
C PHE A 504 -19.94 10.29 -22.53
N VAL A 505 -18.62 10.24 -22.63
CA VAL A 505 -17.88 9.39 -23.54
C VAL A 505 -16.78 8.67 -22.76
N TYR A 506 -16.75 7.35 -22.90
CA TYR A 506 -15.67 6.55 -22.32
C TYR A 506 -14.32 6.94 -22.93
N PRO A 507 -13.27 7.10 -22.12
CA PRO A 507 -11.91 7.22 -22.62
C PRO A 507 -11.54 5.97 -23.43
N ALA A 508 -10.66 6.12 -24.42
CA ALA A 508 -10.29 5.02 -25.31
C ALA A 508 -9.57 3.86 -24.57
N VAL A 509 -8.98 4.17 -23.42
CA VAL A 509 -8.28 3.23 -22.53
C VAL A 509 -9.18 2.66 -21.43
N GLY A 510 -10.50 2.88 -21.50
CA GLY A 510 -11.45 2.57 -20.44
C GLY A 510 -11.53 3.66 -19.36
N SER A 511 -12.54 3.58 -18.51
CA SER A 511 -12.79 4.58 -17.45
C SER A 511 -11.95 4.36 -16.19
N ILE A 512 -11.29 3.23 -16.01
CA ILE A 512 -10.41 3.01 -14.86
C ILE A 512 -9.08 3.73 -15.14
N LEU A 513 -8.68 4.60 -14.21
CA LEU A 513 -7.40 5.25 -14.22
C LEU A 513 -6.52 4.58 -13.17
N HIS A 514 -5.79 3.55 -13.60
CA HIS A 514 -4.96 2.75 -12.72
C HIS A 514 -3.89 3.56 -11.98
N LYS A 515 -3.49 3.06 -10.83
CA LYS A 515 -2.41 3.64 -10.03
C LYS A 515 -1.03 3.34 -10.62
N GLU A 516 -0.82 2.09 -11.03
CA GLU A 516 0.49 1.56 -11.42
C GLU A 516 0.51 1.00 -12.86
N THR A 517 1.72 0.78 -13.37
CA THR A 517 1.97 0.27 -14.74
C THR A 517 3.22 -0.59 -14.78
N ARG A 518 3.23 -1.62 -15.64
CA ARG A 518 4.44 -2.40 -15.97
C ARG A 518 5.35 -1.65 -16.97
N LEU A 519 4.82 -0.64 -17.65
CA LEU A 519 5.56 0.12 -18.65
C LEU A 519 6.58 1.02 -17.98
N ARG A 520 7.85 0.69 -18.17
CA ARG A 520 8.97 1.48 -17.63
C ARG A 520 9.02 2.87 -18.24
N ASN A 521 9.47 3.84 -17.45
CA ASN A 521 9.64 5.24 -17.83
C ASN A 521 8.33 5.91 -18.29
N GLN A 522 7.18 5.41 -17.84
CA GLN A 522 5.86 5.97 -18.14
C GLN A 522 5.04 6.03 -16.85
N GLY A 523 4.38 7.17 -16.62
CA GLY A 523 3.34 7.29 -15.59
C GLY A 523 1.97 6.88 -16.13
N VAL A 524 1.01 6.71 -15.21
CA VAL A 524 -0.41 6.56 -15.58
C VAL A 524 -1.08 7.93 -15.52
N SER A 525 -1.26 8.51 -16.71
CA SER A 525 -1.91 9.81 -16.91
C SER A 525 -3.35 9.64 -17.39
N PRO A 526 -4.28 10.54 -16.99
CA PRO A 526 -5.58 10.61 -17.62
C PRO A 526 -5.44 10.93 -19.12
N GLN A 527 -6.44 10.53 -19.90
CA GLN A 527 -6.52 10.95 -21.29
C GLN A 527 -6.70 12.48 -21.34
N GLN A 528 -6.03 13.18 -22.26
CA GLN A 528 -6.01 14.65 -22.29
C GLN A 528 -7.41 15.30 -22.34
N GLN A 529 -8.38 14.64 -22.97
CA GLN A 529 -9.77 15.11 -23.03
C GLN A 529 -10.61 14.78 -21.79
N ALA A 530 -10.07 14.03 -20.82
CA ALA A 530 -10.82 13.67 -19.62
C ALA A 530 -11.10 14.91 -18.78
N THR A 531 -12.37 15.11 -18.45
CA THR A 531 -12.87 16.27 -17.68
C THR A 531 -13.62 15.85 -16.42
N VAL A 532 -13.90 14.56 -16.26
CA VAL A 532 -14.61 14.00 -15.10
C VAL A 532 -13.70 13.00 -14.42
N PHE A 533 -13.63 13.11 -13.10
CA PHE A 533 -12.88 12.20 -12.24
C PHE A 533 -13.77 11.75 -11.09
N GLU A 534 -13.72 10.47 -10.77
CA GLU A 534 -14.51 9.87 -9.71
C GLU A 534 -13.64 8.87 -8.96
N ALA A 535 -13.42 9.08 -7.66
CA ALA A 535 -12.86 8.05 -6.81
C ALA A 535 -13.93 7.00 -6.49
N ARG A 536 -13.56 5.72 -6.48
CA ARG A 536 -14.40 4.62 -6.00
C ARG A 536 -13.76 3.99 -4.78
N GLN A 537 -14.43 4.15 -3.64
CA GLN A 537 -14.07 3.59 -2.35
C GLN A 537 -14.01 2.07 -2.44
N THR A 538 -12.98 1.44 -1.88
CA THR A 538 -12.89 -0.02 -1.89
C THR A 538 -13.82 -0.63 -0.84
N PRO A 539 -14.97 -1.23 -1.22
CA PRO A 539 -15.94 -1.74 -0.25
C PRO A 539 -15.40 -2.97 0.47
N HIS A 540 -15.96 -3.30 1.65
CA HIS A 540 -15.74 -4.61 2.23
C HIS A 540 -16.42 -5.72 1.41
N LEU A 541 -15.91 -6.94 1.50
CA LEU A 541 -16.38 -8.14 0.81
C LEU A 541 -17.07 -9.15 1.76
N PHE A 542 -17.37 -8.74 3.00
CA PHE A 542 -18.08 -9.60 3.94
C PHE A 542 -19.50 -9.94 3.45
N GLY A 543 -19.86 -11.23 3.52
CA GLY A 543 -21.21 -11.71 3.28
C GLY A 543 -21.65 -11.79 1.80
N LEU A 544 -20.73 -11.65 0.83
CA LEU A 544 -21.11 -11.66 -0.59
C LEU A 544 -21.85 -12.93 -1.02
N GLY A 545 -21.47 -14.09 -0.48
CA GLY A 545 -22.17 -15.34 -0.79
C GLY A 545 -23.62 -15.39 -0.27
N LEU A 546 -23.97 -14.63 0.77
CA LEU A 546 -25.37 -14.51 1.21
C LEU A 546 -26.16 -13.65 0.21
N ILE A 547 -25.54 -12.59 -0.32
CA ILE A 547 -26.14 -11.73 -1.37
C ILE A 547 -26.34 -12.52 -2.67
N ASP A 548 -25.35 -13.33 -3.05
CA ASP A 548 -25.37 -14.16 -4.27
C ASP A 548 -26.52 -15.20 -4.26
N GLN A 549 -26.99 -15.59 -3.06
CA GLN A 549 -28.08 -16.56 -2.88
C GLN A 549 -29.49 -15.95 -2.89
N ILE A 550 -29.62 -14.62 -2.84
CA ILE A 550 -30.93 -13.95 -2.86
C ILE A 550 -31.56 -14.15 -4.24
N PRO A 551 -32.77 -14.72 -4.39
CA PRO A 551 -33.38 -14.91 -5.71
C PRO A 551 -33.65 -13.58 -6.41
N ASP A 552 -33.46 -13.49 -7.73
CA ASP A 552 -33.74 -12.29 -8.54
C ASP A 552 -35.15 -11.73 -8.25
N SER A 553 -36.14 -12.61 -8.11
CA SER A 553 -37.53 -12.23 -7.84
C SER A 553 -37.72 -11.45 -6.53
N VAL A 554 -36.86 -11.67 -5.53
CA VAL A 554 -36.91 -10.97 -4.23
C VAL A 554 -36.41 -9.54 -4.35
N ILE A 555 -35.44 -9.29 -5.24
CA ILE A 555 -34.95 -7.94 -5.55
C ILE A 555 -35.95 -7.23 -6.47
N LEU A 556 -36.38 -7.90 -7.54
CA LEU A 556 -37.25 -7.31 -8.57
C LEU A 556 -38.63 -6.88 -8.05
N VAL A 557 -39.19 -7.56 -7.04
CA VAL A 557 -40.49 -7.18 -6.46
C VAL A 557 -40.43 -5.85 -5.70
N ARG A 558 -39.23 -5.37 -5.34
CA ARG A 558 -39.03 -4.09 -4.67
C ARG A 558 -38.79 -2.93 -5.62
N ALA A 559 -38.51 -3.21 -6.90
CA ALA A 559 -38.26 -2.17 -7.87
C ALA A 559 -39.50 -1.29 -8.10
N ASP A 560 -39.29 0.02 -8.07
CA ASP A 560 -40.30 1.04 -8.33
C ASP A 560 -39.77 2.14 -9.27
N PRO A 561 -39.34 1.80 -10.49
CA PRO A 561 -38.69 2.76 -11.40
C PRO A 561 -39.60 3.91 -11.86
N ASN A 562 -40.90 3.86 -11.55
CA ASN A 562 -41.86 4.92 -11.90
C ASN A 562 -42.38 5.67 -10.66
N ASP A 563 -41.76 5.48 -9.48
CA ASP A 563 -42.15 6.11 -8.20
C ASP A 563 -43.67 6.03 -7.96
N SER A 564 -44.17 4.80 -8.08
CA SER A 564 -45.59 4.47 -7.99
C SER A 564 -45.99 3.86 -6.64
N LEU A 565 -45.00 3.46 -5.84
CA LEU A 565 -45.12 2.81 -4.54
C LEU A 565 -44.69 3.73 -3.39
N SER A 566 -43.89 4.78 -3.67
CA SER A 566 -43.37 5.72 -2.67
C SER A 566 -44.04 7.11 -2.77
N PRO A 567 -44.60 7.65 -1.68
CA PRO A 567 -45.01 9.06 -1.61
C PRO A 567 -43.85 10.07 -1.54
N GLU A 568 -42.64 9.61 -1.25
CA GLU A 568 -41.46 10.42 -0.92
C GLU A 568 -40.48 10.61 -2.10
N GLY A 569 -40.73 9.99 -3.25
CA GLY A 569 -39.90 10.14 -4.45
C GLY A 569 -38.84 9.06 -4.67
N ILE A 570 -38.88 7.95 -3.94
CA ILE A 570 -37.92 6.84 -4.02
C ILE A 570 -38.26 5.93 -5.21
N SER A 571 -37.34 5.86 -6.18
CA SER A 571 -37.57 5.24 -7.49
C SER A 571 -36.62 4.09 -7.79
N GLY A 572 -36.27 3.31 -6.76
CA GLY A 572 -35.29 2.23 -6.83
C GLY A 572 -35.49 1.30 -8.02
N ARG A 573 -34.44 1.06 -8.82
CA ARG A 573 -34.53 0.23 -10.04
C ARG A 573 -33.43 -0.82 -10.14
N PRO A 574 -33.67 -1.95 -10.83
CA PRO A 574 -32.66 -2.98 -11.03
C PRO A 574 -31.56 -2.50 -11.98
N ALA A 575 -30.34 -2.98 -11.74
CA ALA A 575 -29.24 -2.91 -12.69
C ALA A 575 -29.21 -4.18 -13.55
N TRP A 576 -28.90 -4.04 -14.83
CA TRP A 576 -28.78 -5.15 -15.77
C TRP A 576 -27.40 -5.16 -16.42
N THR A 577 -26.84 -6.36 -16.57
CA THR A 577 -25.65 -6.60 -17.37
C THR A 577 -25.98 -6.62 -18.86
N ASP A 578 -24.97 -6.49 -19.72
CA ASP A 578 -25.16 -6.50 -21.19
C ASP A 578 -25.78 -7.80 -21.71
N ASP A 579 -25.56 -8.91 -21.02
CA ASP A 579 -26.16 -10.22 -21.33
C ASP A 579 -27.51 -10.47 -20.65
N GLY A 580 -28.08 -9.46 -19.98
CA GLY A 580 -29.43 -9.47 -19.44
C GLY A 580 -29.60 -10.14 -18.08
N ARG A 581 -28.50 -10.37 -17.33
CA ARG A 581 -28.56 -10.85 -15.95
C ARG A 581 -28.76 -9.69 -14.98
N LEU A 582 -29.39 -9.98 -13.85
CA LEU A 582 -29.54 -8.99 -12.77
C LEU A 582 -28.19 -8.74 -12.12
N GLY A 583 -27.80 -7.47 -12.08
CA GLY A 583 -26.59 -7.00 -11.45
C GLY A 583 -26.73 -6.84 -9.93
N ARG A 584 -25.66 -7.14 -9.17
CA ARG A 584 -25.69 -7.28 -7.70
C ARG A 584 -24.48 -6.70 -6.99
N PHE A 585 -23.30 -6.82 -7.61
CA PHE A 585 -22.01 -6.48 -7.02
C PHE A 585 -21.40 -5.26 -7.70
N GLY A 586 -20.48 -4.61 -7.00
CA GLY A 586 -19.97 -3.28 -7.35
C GLY A 586 -20.86 -2.14 -6.85
N TRP A 587 -20.35 -0.91 -6.94
CA TRP A 587 -21.04 0.31 -6.51
C TRP A 587 -22.27 0.65 -7.35
N LYS A 588 -22.27 0.25 -8.62
CA LYS A 588 -23.37 0.47 -9.56
C LYS A 588 -24.06 -0.84 -9.95
N ALA A 589 -23.91 -1.86 -9.11
CA ALA A 589 -24.47 -3.20 -9.29
C ALA A 589 -24.14 -3.83 -10.66
N GLN A 590 -23.00 -3.51 -11.26
CA GLN A 590 -22.70 -3.88 -12.65
C GLN A 590 -22.26 -5.34 -12.84
N VAL A 591 -22.05 -6.11 -11.76
CA VAL A 591 -21.60 -7.51 -11.81
C VAL A 591 -22.65 -8.47 -11.22
N PRO A 592 -22.98 -9.60 -11.87
CA PRO A 592 -24.16 -10.40 -11.51
C PRO A 592 -23.91 -11.55 -10.52
N SER A 593 -22.68 -12.00 -10.32
CA SER A 593 -22.35 -13.10 -9.38
C SER A 593 -20.97 -12.92 -8.75
N VAL A 594 -20.68 -13.66 -7.67
CA VAL A 594 -19.35 -13.64 -7.04
C VAL A 594 -18.28 -14.22 -7.98
N ASP A 595 -18.60 -15.22 -8.80
CA ASP A 595 -17.63 -15.78 -9.76
C ASP A 595 -17.24 -14.76 -10.83
N GLU A 596 -18.22 -14.00 -11.34
CA GLU A 596 -17.96 -12.91 -12.29
C GLU A 596 -17.19 -11.78 -11.63
N PHE A 597 -17.47 -11.48 -10.35
CA PHE A 597 -16.77 -10.45 -9.59
C PHE A 597 -15.28 -10.76 -9.42
N VAL A 598 -14.92 -12.01 -9.12
CA VAL A 598 -13.51 -12.44 -9.09
C VAL A 598 -12.86 -12.22 -10.45
N ARG A 599 -13.51 -12.64 -11.53
CA ARG A 599 -12.96 -12.54 -12.90
C ARG A 599 -12.81 -11.10 -13.37
N ASP A 600 -13.81 -10.27 -13.10
CA ASP A 600 -13.82 -8.84 -13.41
C ASP A 600 -12.67 -8.15 -12.67
N ALA A 601 -12.55 -8.35 -11.36
CA ALA A 601 -11.48 -7.75 -10.56
C ALA A 601 -10.08 -8.24 -10.97
N THR A 602 -9.90 -9.52 -11.30
CA THR A 602 -8.61 -10.05 -11.76
C THR A 602 -8.13 -9.32 -13.03
N GLY A 603 -9.01 -9.11 -14.02
CA GLY A 603 -8.65 -8.40 -15.24
C GLY A 603 -8.57 -6.89 -15.05
N ALA A 604 -9.56 -6.29 -14.39
CA ALA A 604 -9.71 -4.85 -14.31
C ALA A 604 -8.77 -4.20 -13.27
N GLU A 605 -8.47 -4.88 -12.16
CA GLU A 605 -7.72 -4.30 -11.03
C GLU A 605 -6.30 -4.84 -10.91
N LEU A 606 -6.04 -6.10 -11.29
CA LEU A 606 -4.70 -6.70 -11.30
C LEU A 606 -4.07 -6.72 -12.70
N GLY A 607 -4.88 -6.56 -13.75
CA GLY A 607 -4.41 -6.66 -15.13
C GLY A 607 -3.92 -8.06 -15.50
N MET A 608 -4.54 -9.10 -14.95
CA MET A 608 -4.19 -10.50 -15.17
C MET A 608 -5.30 -11.25 -15.93
N THR A 609 -4.90 -12.27 -16.69
CA THR A 609 -5.78 -13.09 -17.52
C THR A 609 -6.37 -14.28 -16.76
N VAL A 610 -7.60 -14.66 -17.15
CA VAL A 610 -8.36 -15.77 -16.60
C VAL A 610 -8.80 -16.74 -17.71
N GLU A 611 -8.96 -18.01 -17.36
CA GLU A 611 -9.47 -19.01 -18.31
C GLU A 611 -10.92 -18.71 -18.74
N ARG A 612 -11.27 -18.98 -19.99
CA ARG A 612 -12.67 -18.96 -20.45
C ARG A 612 -13.48 -20.05 -19.74
N GLN A 613 -14.65 -19.68 -19.22
CA GLN A 613 -15.57 -20.62 -18.58
C GLN A 613 -16.98 -20.46 -19.16
N GLU A 614 -17.68 -21.57 -19.38
CA GLU A 614 -19.04 -21.55 -19.91
C GLU A 614 -20.00 -20.86 -18.93
N GLY A 615 -20.82 -19.93 -19.44
CA GLY A 615 -21.78 -19.17 -18.62
C GLY A 615 -21.20 -17.97 -17.89
N LEU A 616 -19.88 -17.73 -17.98
CA LEU A 616 -19.22 -16.53 -17.45
C LEU A 616 -18.76 -15.63 -18.59
N THR A 617 -18.94 -14.31 -18.44
CA THR A 617 -18.69 -13.32 -19.50
C THR A 617 -17.64 -12.27 -19.14
N PHE A 618 -17.27 -12.13 -17.86
CA PHE A 618 -16.30 -11.15 -17.40
C PHE A 618 -14.86 -11.72 -17.40
N GLY A 619 -13.91 -10.80 -17.26
CA GLY A 619 -12.48 -11.07 -17.14
C GLY A 619 -11.69 -10.91 -18.45
N LEU A 620 -10.41 -10.59 -18.30
CA LEU A 620 -9.45 -10.53 -19.40
C LEU A 620 -9.03 -11.96 -19.76
N LEU A 621 -9.15 -12.36 -21.03
CA LEU A 621 -8.84 -13.74 -21.44
C LEU A 621 -7.44 -13.91 -22.01
N GLN A 622 -6.88 -12.84 -22.57
CA GLN A 622 -5.59 -12.81 -23.25
C GLN A 622 -5.03 -11.39 -23.19
N ASP A 623 -3.71 -11.28 -23.17
CA ASP A 623 -3.00 -10.05 -23.40
C ASP A 623 -1.68 -10.29 -24.18
N ASP A 624 -0.76 -9.33 -24.13
CA ASP A 624 0.54 -9.40 -24.81
C ASP A 624 1.65 -8.90 -23.86
N ASP A 625 1.60 -9.35 -22.62
CA ASP A 625 2.53 -8.93 -21.58
C ASP A 625 3.83 -9.78 -21.59
N GLY A 626 3.83 -10.94 -22.26
CA GLY A 626 4.94 -11.88 -22.38
C GLY A 626 4.92 -13.05 -21.39
N VAL A 627 3.88 -13.16 -20.56
CA VAL A 627 3.60 -14.27 -19.65
C VAL A 627 2.52 -15.18 -20.26
N PRO A 628 2.62 -16.52 -20.13
CA PRO A 628 1.63 -17.41 -20.74
C PRO A 628 0.23 -17.32 -20.11
N ASP A 629 -0.77 -17.06 -20.95
CA ASP A 629 -2.19 -17.10 -20.57
C ASP A 629 -2.73 -18.53 -20.30
N PRO A 630 -3.66 -18.71 -19.35
CA PRO A 630 -4.10 -17.72 -18.37
C PRO A 630 -3.14 -17.62 -17.18
N GLU A 631 -2.95 -16.42 -16.63
CA GLU A 631 -2.07 -16.21 -15.47
C GLU A 631 -2.73 -16.59 -14.15
N LEU A 632 -4.04 -16.36 -14.03
CA LEU A 632 -4.85 -16.93 -12.95
C LEU A 632 -5.58 -18.18 -13.47
N SER A 633 -5.15 -19.35 -12.98
CA SER A 633 -5.75 -20.62 -13.36
C SER A 633 -7.23 -20.69 -12.97
N LYS A 634 -8.01 -21.50 -13.69
CA LYS A 634 -9.42 -21.77 -13.34
C LYS A 634 -9.58 -22.26 -11.90
N ALA A 635 -8.70 -23.15 -11.44
CA ALA A 635 -8.77 -23.69 -10.08
C ALA A 635 -8.54 -22.60 -9.03
N ASP A 636 -7.58 -21.70 -9.26
CA ASP A 636 -7.30 -20.56 -8.39
C ASP A 636 -8.50 -19.59 -8.35
N ALA A 637 -9.10 -19.28 -9.51
CA ALA A 637 -10.30 -18.44 -9.59
C ALA A 637 -11.50 -19.06 -8.83
N GLU A 638 -11.73 -20.37 -8.99
CA GLU A 638 -12.79 -21.08 -8.27
C GLU A 638 -12.53 -21.17 -6.76
N VAL A 639 -11.26 -21.19 -6.32
CA VAL A 639 -10.87 -21.19 -4.91
C VAL A 639 -11.05 -19.80 -4.28
N LEU A 640 -10.71 -18.73 -5.00
CA LEU A 640 -11.03 -17.34 -4.59
C LEU A 640 -12.53 -17.11 -4.47
N ALA A 641 -13.30 -17.51 -5.49
CA ALA A 641 -14.76 -17.39 -5.48
C ALA A 641 -15.36 -18.19 -4.31
N PHE A 642 -14.83 -19.38 -4.00
CA PHE A 642 -15.26 -20.15 -2.85
C PHE A 642 -14.99 -19.43 -1.52
N PHE A 643 -13.81 -18.83 -1.35
CA PHE A 643 -13.50 -18.03 -0.16
C PHE A 643 -14.49 -16.88 0.01
N LEU A 644 -14.71 -16.07 -1.03
CA LEU A 644 -15.65 -14.93 -0.96
C LEU A 644 -17.11 -15.34 -0.75
N LYS A 645 -17.55 -16.45 -1.35
CA LYS A 645 -18.90 -17.00 -1.12
C LYS A 645 -19.09 -17.51 0.32
N ASN A 646 -18.01 -17.89 0.99
CA ASN A 646 -18.05 -18.39 2.36
C ASN A 646 -17.58 -17.35 3.39
N LEU A 647 -17.10 -16.18 2.98
CA LEU A 647 -16.70 -15.11 3.88
C LEU A 647 -17.93 -14.52 4.57
N GLY A 648 -18.01 -14.66 5.90
CA GLY A 648 -19.18 -14.30 6.67
C GLY A 648 -19.42 -12.78 6.76
N PRO A 649 -20.68 -12.34 6.94
CA PRO A 649 -20.93 -10.99 7.43
C PRO A 649 -20.33 -10.84 8.84
N PRO A 650 -19.92 -9.62 9.23
CA PRO A 650 -19.40 -9.38 10.56
C PRO A 650 -20.47 -9.59 11.65
N PRO A 651 -20.07 -9.80 12.92
CA PRO A 651 -21.00 -9.96 14.02
C PRO A 651 -21.77 -8.68 14.30
N ARG A 652 -23.10 -8.80 14.40
CA ARG A 652 -23.97 -7.75 14.98
C ARG A 652 -23.82 -7.73 16.50
N VAL A 653 -23.58 -6.56 17.08
CA VAL A 653 -23.40 -6.41 18.54
C VAL A 653 -24.70 -5.95 19.17
N ALA A 654 -25.44 -6.85 19.83
CA ALA A 654 -26.71 -6.47 20.46
C ALA A 654 -26.51 -5.45 21.60
N GLN A 655 -27.23 -4.32 21.56
CA GLN A 655 -27.20 -3.27 22.59
C GLN A 655 -28.53 -3.10 23.34
N GLY A 656 -29.48 -4.02 23.17
CA GLY A 656 -30.68 -4.13 24.01
C GLY A 656 -31.79 -3.12 23.66
N GLU A 657 -32.12 -2.22 24.58
CA GLU A 657 -33.22 -1.25 24.38
C GLU A 657 -32.82 -0.08 23.49
N VAL A 658 -31.58 0.42 23.63
CA VAL A 658 -31.05 1.52 22.81
C VAL A 658 -31.04 1.15 21.33
N GLU A 659 -30.55 -0.04 21.00
CA GLU A 659 -30.55 -0.55 19.63
C GLU A 659 -31.97 -0.63 19.04
N ARG A 660 -32.95 -1.13 19.82
CA ARG A 660 -34.35 -1.22 19.36
C ARG A 660 -34.99 0.15 19.16
N SER A 661 -34.67 1.11 20.04
CA SER A 661 -35.08 2.51 19.89
C SER A 661 -34.48 3.10 18.62
N GLY A 662 -33.18 2.89 18.40
CA GLY A 662 -32.47 3.34 17.20
C GLY A 662 -33.01 2.74 15.91
N GLN A 663 -33.32 1.44 15.88
CA GLN A 663 -33.96 0.79 14.74
C GLN A 663 -35.36 1.39 14.47
N ALA A 664 -36.15 1.66 15.51
CA ALA A 664 -37.44 2.33 15.34
C ALA A 664 -37.29 3.76 14.81
N VAL A 665 -36.22 4.48 15.20
CA VAL A 665 -35.88 5.78 14.61
C VAL A 665 -35.52 5.63 13.13
N PHE A 666 -34.68 4.65 12.78
CA PHE A 666 -34.25 4.35 11.42
C PHE A 666 -35.44 4.10 10.48
N GLU A 667 -36.39 3.26 10.92
CA GLU A 667 -37.63 2.99 10.18
C GLU A 667 -38.52 4.24 10.08
N ARG A 668 -38.69 4.97 11.20
CA ARG A 668 -39.57 6.15 11.26
C ARG A 668 -39.12 7.32 10.39
N ILE A 669 -37.81 7.50 10.18
CA ILE A 669 -37.28 8.58 9.33
C ILE A 669 -37.14 8.19 7.86
N GLY A 670 -37.57 6.97 7.47
CA GLY A 670 -37.59 6.52 6.08
C GLY A 670 -36.30 5.85 5.59
N CYS A 671 -35.29 5.62 6.44
CA CYS A 671 -34.05 4.97 5.99
C CYS A 671 -34.31 3.55 5.44
N ALA A 672 -35.27 2.84 6.04
CA ALA A 672 -35.64 1.47 5.68
C ALA A 672 -36.32 1.33 4.31
N GLU A 673 -36.64 2.43 3.62
CA GLU A 673 -37.27 2.41 2.30
C GLU A 673 -36.28 1.95 1.21
N CYS A 674 -35.01 2.41 1.28
CA CYS A 674 -33.91 1.89 0.45
C CYS A 674 -33.04 0.86 1.21
N HIS A 675 -32.74 1.14 2.49
CA HIS A 675 -31.93 0.24 3.34
C HIS A 675 -32.81 -0.81 4.03
N VAL A 676 -33.45 -1.64 3.20
CA VAL A 676 -34.41 -2.66 3.62
C VAL A 676 -33.78 -3.65 4.62
N PRO A 677 -34.34 -3.83 5.83
CA PRO A 677 -33.70 -4.60 6.89
C PRO A 677 -33.28 -6.02 6.52
N ALA A 678 -34.09 -6.74 5.75
CA ALA A 678 -33.77 -8.09 5.30
C ALA A 678 -34.40 -8.44 3.94
N LEU A 679 -33.72 -9.35 3.23
CA LEU A 679 -34.20 -9.99 2.01
C LEU A 679 -34.22 -11.51 2.19
N ALA A 680 -35.30 -12.14 1.71
CA ALA A 680 -35.45 -13.59 1.79
C ALA A 680 -34.45 -14.32 0.85
N SER A 681 -33.86 -15.41 1.35
CA SER A 681 -33.06 -16.35 0.57
C SER A 681 -33.47 -17.80 0.88
N PRO A 682 -33.04 -18.80 0.06
CA PRO A 682 -33.27 -20.20 0.38
C PRO A 682 -32.71 -20.65 1.74
N ALA A 683 -31.66 -19.97 2.24
CA ALA A 683 -31.02 -20.26 3.52
C ALA A 683 -31.65 -19.50 4.71
N GLY A 684 -32.60 -18.59 4.46
CA GLY A 684 -33.23 -17.73 5.47
C GLY A 684 -33.18 -16.24 5.10
N GLU A 685 -33.61 -15.41 6.04
CA GLU A 685 -33.53 -13.95 5.90
C GLU A 685 -32.07 -13.47 5.93
N VAL A 686 -31.70 -12.65 4.95
CA VAL A 686 -30.38 -11.99 4.86
C VAL A 686 -30.53 -10.58 5.38
N GLY A 687 -30.07 -10.32 6.60
CA GLY A 687 -30.21 -9.03 7.30
C GLY A 687 -29.20 -7.96 6.85
N LEU A 688 -29.18 -7.62 5.55
CA LEU A 688 -28.16 -6.75 4.96
C LEU A 688 -28.46 -5.25 5.01
N TYR A 689 -29.69 -4.82 5.33
CA TYR A 689 -30.09 -3.41 5.27
C TYR A 689 -29.86 -2.76 3.90
N SER A 690 -30.33 -3.43 2.85
CA SER A 690 -30.21 -3.01 1.46
C SER A 690 -31.23 -3.78 0.62
N ASP A 691 -31.83 -3.10 -0.35
CA ASP A 691 -32.66 -3.72 -1.40
C ASP A 691 -31.88 -4.15 -2.64
N LEU A 692 -30.58 -3.83 -2.71
CA LEU A 692 -29.67 -4.05 -3.83
C LEU A 692 -30.06 -3.35 -5.13
N LEU A 693 -30.97 -2.37 -5.07
CA LEU A 693 -31.40 -1.57 -6.22
C LEU A 693 -30.51 -0.33 -6.38
N LEU A 694 -30.56 0.27 -7.56
CA LEU A 694 -29.96 1.56 -7.88
C LEU A 694 -30.87 2.69 -7.40
N HIS A 695 -30.28 3.68 -6.74
CA HIS A 695 -30.97 4.89 -6.26
C HIS A 695 -30.17 6.15 -6.59
N GLU A 696 -30.87 7.23 -6.93
CA GLU A 696 -30.26 8.55 -7.11
C GLU A 696 -29.95 9.20 -5.74
N ILE A 697 -28.68 9.18 -5.33
CA ILE A 697 -28.25 9.68 -4.01
C ILE A 697 -27.41 10.96 -4.08
N LEU A 698 -27.19 11.48 -5.29
CA LEU A 698 -26.38 12.67 -5.56
C LEU A 698 -27.22 13.87 -6.02
N ALA A 699 -26.65 15.06 -5.85
CA ALA A 699 -27.22 16.30 -6.36
C ALA A 699 -27.48 16.23 -7.88
N PRO A 700 -28.50 16.92 -8.43
CA PRO A 700 -28.70 17.01 -9.88
C PRO A 700 -27.52 17.60 -10.66
N SER A 701 -26.65 18.37 -9.99
CA SER A 701 -25.43 18.93 -10.57
C SER A 701 -24.19 18.03 -10.44
N ALA A 702 -24.34 16.86 -9.82
CA ALA A 702 -23.21 15.95 -9.64
C ALA A 702 -22.70 15.44 -10.99
N MET A 703 -21.38 15.45 -11.14
CA MET A 703 -20.69 14.79 -12.24
C MET A 703 -20.16 13.44 -11.73
N GLY A 704 -20.10 12.47 -12.62
CA GLY A 704 -19.65 11.12 -12.31
C GLY A 704 -19.53 10.28 -13.57
N ILE A 705 -19.34 8.99 -13.37
CA ILE A 705 -19.07 8.04 -14.44
C ILE A 705 -20.18 6.99 -14.47
N GLU A 706 -20.86 6.91 -15.61
CA GLU A 706 -21.82 5.85 -15.90
C GLU A 706 -21.11 4.49 -15.86
N ASP A 707 -21.83 3.42 -15.49
CA ASP A 707 -21.26 2.06 -15.48
C ASP A 707 -22.36 1.02 -15.67
N GLY A 708 -22.20 0.16 -16.69
CA GLY A 708 -23.25 -0.74 -17.14
C GLY A 708 -24.56 0.01 -17.42
N SER A 709 -25.65 -0.44 -16.80
CA SER A 709 -26.97 0.19 -16.93
C SER A 709 -27.24 1.37 -15.98
N ALA A 710 -26.30 1.75 -15.11
CA ALA A 710 -26.48 2.81 -14.11
C ALA A 710 -25.98 4.17 -14.62
N ASP A 711 -26.74 5.23 -14.35
CA ASP A 711 -26.36 6.60 -14.67
C ASP A 711 -25.30 7.16 -13.71
N VAL A 712 -24.91 8.43 -13.86
CA VAL A 712 -23.87 9.06 -13.02
C VAL A 712 -24.27 9.27 -11.56
N ARG A 713 -25.56 9.44 -11.25
CA ARG A 713 -26.10 9.74 -9.90
C ARG A 713 -26.58 8.50 -9.14
N GLU A 714 -26.75 7.40 -9.85
CA GLU A 714 -27.28 6.15 -9.33
C GLU A 714 -26.21 5.28 -8.71
N PHE A 715 -26.47 4.82 -7.49
CA PHE A 715 -25.63 3.85 -6.81
C PHE A 715 -26.48 2.77 -6.16
N ARG A 716 -25.92 1.57 -6.10
CA ARG A 716 -26.53 0.45 -5.37
C ARG A 716 -26.56 0.79 -3.89
N THR A 717 -27.67 0.52 -3.20
CA THR A 717 -27.67 0.56 -1.73
C THR A 717 -26.63 -0.42 -1.18
N ALA A 718 -25.61 0.09 -0.48
CA ALA A 718 -24.60 -0.76 0.13
C ALA A 718 -25.21 -1.53 1.33
N PRO A 719 -24.81 -2.79 1.60
CA PRO A 719 -25.20 -3.45 2.83
C PRO A 719 -24.65 -2.67 4.03
N LEU A 720 -25.42 -2.53 5.11
CA LEU A 720 -25.00 -1.78 6.29
C LEU A 720 -24.36 -2.65 7.38
N TRP A 721 -24.21 -3.96 7.19
CA TRP A 721 -23.46 -4.78 8.15
C TRP A 721 -21.98 -4.36 8.18
N GLY A 722 -21.36 -4.34 9.35
CA GLY A 722 -19.96 -3.96 9.52
C GLY A 722 -19.67 -2.48 9.46
N LEU A 723 -20.71 -1.63 9.37
CA LEU A 723 -20.59 -0.19 9.14
C LEU A 723 -19.60 0.45 10.11
N ALA A 724 -19.63 0.08 11.39
CA ALA A 724 -18.76 0.66 12.42
C ALA A 724 -17.24 0.49 12.22
N LYS A 725 -16.81 -0.38 11.29
CA LYS A 725 -15.39 -0.75 11.10
C LYS A 725 -14.90 -0.64 9.67
N THR A 726 -15.73 -0.14 8.75
CA THR A 726 -15.41 -0.13 7.32
C THR A 726 -15.38 1.27 6.72
N ASN A 727 -15.14 2.30 7.53
CA ASN A 727 -14.91 3.66 7.05
C ASN A 727 -13.66 3.70 6.14
N PRO A 728 -13.56 4.66 5.20
CA PRO A 728 -14.49 5.77 4.95
C PRO A 728 -15.78 5.36 4.23
N TYR A 729 -16.81 6.18 4.34
CA TYR A 729 -18.15 5.92 3.77
C TYR A 729 -18.38 6.70 2.48
N TRP A 730 -19.49 6.35 1.81
CA TRP A 730 -19.85 6.75 0.44
C TRP A 730 -19.05 6.05 -0.65
N HIS A 731 -19.61 6.05 -1.86
CA HIS A 731 -19.00 5.41 -3.02
C HIS A 731 -17.61 5.94 -3.36
N ASP A 732 -17.22 7.11 -2.87
CA ASP A 732 -15.93 7.76 -3.11
C ASP A 732 -15.11 8.01 -1.82
N GLY A 733 -15.62 7.54 -0.68
CA GLY A 733 -14.94 7.65 0.60
C GLY A 733 -14.92 9.08 1.15
N ARG A 734 -15.81 10.00 0.74
CA ARG A 734 -15.76 11.40 1.20
C ARG A 734 -16.15 11.63 2.68
N ALA A 735 -16.72 10.63 3.36
CA ALA A 735 -17.16 10.75 4.76
C ALA A 735 -16.31 9.89 5.71
N ASP A 736 -15.89 10.47 6.84
CA ASP A 736 -15.13 9.76 7.88
C ASP A 736 -16.05 9.11 8.92
N THR A 737 -17.23 9.68 9.13
CA THR A 737 -18.19 9.22 10.14
C THR A 737 -19.54 8.85 9.53
N ILE A 738 -20.29 7.97 10.22
CA ILE A 738 -21.65 7.59 9.84
C ILE A 738 -22.56 8.84 9.82
N ALA A 739 -22.38 9.76 10.76
CA ALA A 739 -23.16 10.99 10.83
C ALA A 739 -22.91 11.89 9.62
N GLU A 740 -21.65 12.09 9.22
CA GLU A 740 -21.30 12.80 7.99
C GLU A 740 -21.89 12.11 6.76
N ALA A 741 -21.83 10.78 6.71
CA ALA A 741 -22.42 10.02 5.62
C ALA A 741 -23.93 10.27 5.48
N ILE A 742 -24.67 10.34 6.59
CA ILE A 742 -26.11 10.70 6.58
C ILE A 742 -26.32 12.14 6.09
N GLU A 743 -25.49 13.09 6.52
CA GLU A 743 -25.61 14.51 6.14
C GLU A 743 -25.36 14.78 4.65
N LEU A 744 -24.64 13.88 3.97
CA LEU A 744 -24.34 13.98 2.54
C LEU A 744 -25.45 13.42 1.63
N HIS A 745 -26.48 12.77 2.18
CA HIS A 745 -27.55 12.19 1.35
C HIS A 745 -28.32 13.30 0.61
N GLU A 746 -28.35 13.18 -0.71
CA GLU A 746 -29.16 14.00 -1.62
C GLU A 746 -30.08 13.10 -2.46
N GLY A 747 -30.71 13.66 -3.49
CA GLY A 747 -31.68 12.93 -4.32
C GLY A 747 -32.78 12.31 -3.47
N GLU A 748 -32.98 10.99 -3.65
CA GLU A 748 -33.97 10.18 -2.94
C GLU A 748 -33.73 10.16 -1.40
N GLY A 749 -32.48 10.30 -0.95
CA GLY A 749 -32.14 10.33 0.48
C GLY A 749 -32.45 11.66 1.19
N THR A 750 -32.85 12.70 0.46
CA THR A 750 -33.00 14.07 0.99
C THR A 750 -34.03 14.17 2.12
N ALA A 751 -35.15 13.43 2.01
CA ALA A 751 -36.23 13.45 2.99
C ALA A 751 -35.74 12.87 4.34
N ALA A 752 -35.10 11.70 4.30
CA ALA A 752 -34.54 11.02 5.47
C ALA A 752 -33.46 11.87 6.16
N ARG A 753 -32.53 12.47 5.39
CA ARG A 753 -31.53 13.42 5.91
C ARG A 753 -32.19 14.60 6.63
N SER A 754 -33.24 15.18 6.04
CA SER A 754 -33.94 16.32 6.63
C SER A 754 -34.65 15.97 7.94
N LEU A 755 -35.16 14.74 8.05
CA LEU A 755 -35.73 14.20 9.28
C LEU A 755 -34.65 13.92 10.33
N PHE A 756 -33.51 13.37 9.94
CA PHE A 756 -32.34 13.17 10.82
C PHE A 756 -31.90 14.48 11.50
N ARG A 757 -31.82 15.59 10.75
CA ARG A 757 -31.49 16.93 11.31
C ARG A 757 -32.49 17.44 12.35
N ARG A 758 -33.72 16.92 12.34
CA ARG A 758 -34.81 17.32 13.25
C ARG A 758 -34.97 16.37 14.45
N LEU A 759 -34.16 15.32 14.53
CA LEU A 759 -34.21 14.37 15.65
C LEU A 759 -33.83 15.04 16.96
N SER A 760 -34.38 14.51 18.05
CA SER A 760 -33.91 14.85 19.39
C SER A 760 -32.48 14.34 19.60
N ALA A 761 -31.75 14.90 20.57
CA ALA A 761 -30.40 14.39 20.89
C ALA A 761 -30.42 12.91 21.31
N VAL A 762 -31.50 12.46 21.97
CA VAL A 762 -31.69 11.06 22.36
C VAL A 762 -31.92 10.19 21.13
N ASP A 763 -32.88 10.55 20.28
CA ASP A 763 -33.18 9.79 19.05
C ASP A 763 -31.95 9.69 18.14
N ARG A 764 -31.17 10.77 18.03
CA ARG A 764 -29.92 10.76 17.24
C ARG A 764 -28.88 9.83 17.86
N SER A 765 -28.72 9.86 19.18
CA SER A 765 -27.81 8.95 19.88
C SER A 765 -28.24 7.48 19.72
N ASP A 766 -29.53 7.19 19.86
CA ASP A 766 -30.08 5.83 19.71
C ASP A 766 -29.90 5.33 18.28
N LEU A 767 -30.15 6.17 17.27
CA LEU A 767 -29.91 5.83 15.86
C LEU A 767 -28.44 5.52 15.59
N MET A 768 -27.51 6.33 16.09
CA MET A 768 -26.08 6.08 15.92
C MET A 768 -25.66 4.77 16.59
N ALA A 769 -26.14 4.50 17.81
CA ALA A 769 -25.87 3.25 18.52
C ALA A 769 -26.40 2.02 17.78
N PHE A 770 -27.57 2.14 17.14
CA PHE A 770 -28.09 1.10 16.24
C PHE A 770 -27.20 0.90 15.01
N LEU A 771 -26.83 1.98 14.30
CA LEU A 771 -25.98 1.88 13.11
C LEU A 771 -24.58 1.33 13.42
N GLU A 772 -24.01 1.68 14.59
CA GLU A 772 -22.74 1.13 15.08
C GLU A 772 -22.85 -0.33 15.54
N SER A 773 -24.07 -0.84 15.74
CA SER A 773 -24.32 -2.23 16.12
C SER A 773 -24.35 -3.20 14.94
N LEU A 774 -24.61 -2.69 13.73
CA LEU A 774 -24.67 -3.43 12.47
C LEU A 774 -23.27 -3.80 12.00
#